data_AF-A0A8J1XW11-F1
#
_entry.id   AF-A0A8J1XW11-F1
#
_cell.length_a   1.000
_cell.length_b   1.000
_cell.length_c   1.000
_cell.angle_alpha   90.00
_cell.angle_beta   90.00
_cell.angle_gamma   90.00
#
_symmetry.space_group_name_H-M   'P 1'
#
loop_
_entity.id
_entity.type
_entity.pdbx_description
1 polymer ?
#
loop_
_entity_poly.entity_id
_entity_poly.type
_entity_poly.pdbx_seq_one_letter_code
_entity_poly.pdbx_strand_id
1 'polypeptide(L)'
;MRRVHPILSLLSVVLIIKCCAAELSAVGTNFRALAMPENAAAERDAIRTSFGYIHPATINADGSFNDIDYNDAGGCMEHGERLSKLIQAYYLNVTVDYIENYFYRNSTTWEWVVNSWTFIAYNAPDVTDWNWWTAQIGTPRSFWQGLFLSRGKISDILYDDMIKRYWTDAQVWNISTIDGKMSASNMANRGFLGLFETFYQGEDRFSDRQNALFKRLENEIEEKKSYQGEGVGADYCIHVHNIHEGVWEVPYYSSHLRLMIYNGGYGAEYLKRFAYIYILLQNTDYEIEEDVLSEFINCFLECHQYLVRGQTFEPSSVGRNIDDNQRVTYWAAYDSVYKVAELLLQLDFRRQELENVITRYLNHGPTSAENALIGNRALFASDMIVHHRQSYMASVRMFSTRTVRPETWVSDRRTINPYGYYTGDGFVFLSQDDNEFGERYNEVFQYYDWEKIPGTTVLYSGSVPQEGMERVGDTPNFPHHISNAKFVGSASDGMYGVAAMVYDRPTVNITLKKSWFFFDDEVVCLGSDISLREEYTSNGLPIITTLNQVVQDGEIAFMTTTGSLQYVNWNSNVNIPNAKWVHHDNTAYVFPNGADASVDSREKTAESNILNVTTMWIEHGFEPYAYIIHPNVTVNQLEERLSTSSVAIKQQDTNAHVVYHSTLDILSVVVFNGPFSIVHPKLSYSITVDQPCILMIQHSGNNITLTVSFPTQLPTTVNITLGLNVFGKGSYYNPDEQLSIVLFSFLDNYKTVGKSQIKTYEIVPVATIPNTNVAEIVVDAVDGGNADEPIVNENEVIANADEVVTTDEVVENTDEVVANENEVIANADEVVTTDEVVENTDEVVANENEVIANADEVVTTDEVVENTNPSAANDDVLDTDEVAENTDEVVVDDVDDEDDENEEEEEEEEEEEEDADDNLGKKEDSKRQKNPHRGKNKRKRNVD
;
A
#
# COMPACT_ATOMS: atom_id res chain seq x y z
N MET A 1 -55.11 -40.74 1.58
CA MET A 1 -53.90 -39.92 1.31
C MET A 1 -52.62 -40.68 1.74
N ARG A 2 -52.27 -41.81 1.09
CA ARG A 2 -51.05 -42.60 1.45
C ARG A 2 -50.33 -43.18 0.20
N ARG A 3 -50.21 -42.35 -0.86
CA ARG A 3 -49.40 -42.64 -2.06
C ARG A 3 -48.65 -41.42 -2.63
N VAL A 4 -48.71 -40.26 -1.96
CA VAL A 4 -48.13 -39.00 -2.46
C VAL A 4 -46.77 -38.70 -1.81
N HIS A 5 -46.57 -39.08 -0.54
CA HIS A 5 -45.34 -38.80 0.21
C HIS A 5 -44.02 -39.21 -0.47
N PRO A 6 -43.84 -40.46 -0.96
CA PRO A 6 -42.56 -40.86 -1.58
C PRO A 6 -42.33 -40.20 -2.94
N ILE A 7 -43.38 -39.69 -3.58
CA ILE A 7 -43.28 -38.94 -4.85
C ILE A 7 -42.89 -37.49 -4.56
N LEU A 8 -43.41 -36.89 -3.47
CA LEU A 8 -42.98 -35.56 -3.03
C LEU A 8 -41.52 -35.55 -2.55
N SER A 9 -41.05 -36.56 -1.81
CA SER A 9 -39.65 -36.64 -1.39
C SER A 9 -38.70 -36.91 -2.55
N LEU A 10 -39.11 -37.70 -3.55
CA LEU A 10 -38.36 -37.85 -4.79
C LEU A 10 -38.37 -36.56 -5.63
N LEU A 11 -39.48 -35.81 -5.64
CA LEU A 11 -39.55 -34.51 -6.32
C LEU A 11 -38.68 -33.45 -5.64
N SER A 12 -38.61 -33.39 -4.29
CA SER A 12 -37.74 -32.44 -3.60
C SER A 12 -36.27 -32.79 -3.80
N VAL A 13 -35.88 -34.06 -3.71
CA VAL A 13 -34.49 -34.50 -4.00
C VAL A 13 -34.12 -34.25 -5.47
N VAL A 14 -35.04 -34.49 -6.41
CA VAL A 14 -34.83 -34.19 -7.85
C VAL A 14 -34.93 -32.69 -8.17
N LEU A 15 -35.53 -31.86 -7.31
CA LEU A 15 -35.41 -30.40 -7.42
C LEU A 15 -34.04 -29.94 -6.92
N ILE A 16 -33.61 -30.37 -5.73
CA ILE A 16 -32.31 -30.02 -5.14
C ILE A 16 -31.18 -30.39 -6.12
N ILE A 17 -31.11 -31.66 -6.57
CA ILE A 17 -30.12 -32.12 -7.55
C ILE A 17 -30.18 -31.34 -8.89
N LYS A 18 -31.32 -30.69 -9.22
CA LYS A 18 -31.44 -29.84 -10.42
C LYS A 18 -31.09 -28.38 -10.19
N CYS A 19 -31.28 -27.85 -9.00
CA CYS A 19 -30.74 -26.56 -8.59
C CYS A 19 -29.22 -26.67 -8.53
N CYS A 20 -28.67 -27.63 -7.78
CA CYS A 20 -27.22 -27.81 -7.63
C CYS A 20 -26.53 -28.12 -8.97
N ALA A 21 -27.16 -28.88 -9.88
CA ALA A 21 -26.65 -29.06 -11.24
C ALA A 21 -26.75 -27.80 -12.14
N ALA A 22 -27.63 -26.85 -11.83
CA ALA A 22 -27.70 -25.55 -12.50
C ALA A 22 -26.68 -24.56 -11.90
N GLU A 23 -26.54 -24.50 -10.57
CA GLU A 23 -25.50 -23.75 -9.85
C GLU A 23 -24.10 -24.17 -10.33
N LEU A 24 -23.80 -25.47 -10.34
CA LEU A 24 -22.54 -26.01 -10.89
C LEU A 24 -22.38 -25.73 -12.39
N SER A 25 -23.47 -25.56 -13.15
CA SER A 25 -23.39 -25.12 -14.54
C SER A 25 -23.12 -23.61 -14.68
N ALA A 26 -23.57 -22.79 -13.73
CA ALA A 26 -23.33 -21.35 -13.69
C ALA A 26 -21.90 -21.04 -13.23
N VAL A 27 -21.48 -21.57 -12.08
CA VAL A 27 -20.09 -21.51 -11.58
C VAL A 27 -19.10 -22.06 -12.62
N GLY A 28 -19.46 -23.16 -13.30
CA GLY A 28 -18.66 -23.69 -14.41
C GLY A 28 -18.60 -22.80 -15.65
N THR A 29 -19.61 -21.95 -15.88
CA THR A 29 -19.57 -20.93 -16.93
C THR A 29 -18.70 -19.75 -16.51
N ASN A 30 -18.77 -19.34 -15.24
CA ASN A 30 -17.98 -18.23 -14.70
C ASN A 30 -16.48 -18.59 -14.63
N PHE A 31 -16.13 -19.80 -14.18
CA PHE A 31 -14.75 -20.32 -14.31
C PHE A 31 -14.26 -20.35 -15.76
N ARG A 32 -15.14 -20.67 -16.73
CA ARG A 32 -14.77 -20.66 -18.15
C ARG A 32 -14.49 -19.26 -18.67
N ALA A 33 -15.21 -18.24 -18.18
CA ALA A 33 -14.95 -16.84 -18.50
C ALA A 33 -13.58 -16.40 -17.96
N LEU A 34 -13.25 -16.72 -16.71
CA LEU A 34 -11.96 -16.38 -16.10
C LEU A 34 -10.77 -17.23 -16.63
N ALA A 35 -11.02 -18.41 -17.21
CA ALA A 35 -9.99 -19.30 -17.76
C ALA A 35 -9.62 -18.99 -19.23
N MET A 36 -10.40 -18.15 -19.92
CA MET A 36 -10.20 -17.75 -21.32
C MET A 36 -9.98 -16.24 -21.45
N PRO A 37 -9.34 -15.76 -22.53
CA PRO A 37 -9.26 -14.33 -22.81
C PRO A 37 -10.65 -13.74 -23.09
N GLU A 38 -10.97 -12.60 -22.46
CA GLU A 38 -12.32 -12.01 -22.45
C GLU A 38 -12.73 -11.31 -23.75
N ASN A 39 -11.77 -10.93 -24.60
CA ASN A 39 -12.00 -10.19 -25.83
C ASN A 39 -10.92 -10.44 -26.89
N ALA A 40 -11.18 -10.07 -28.14
CA ALA A 40 -10.30 -10.36 -29.27
C ALA A 40 -8.90 -9.70 -29.20
N ALA A 41 -8.68 -8.68 -28.36
CA ALA A 41 -7.32 -8.18 -28.10
C ALA A 41 -6.57 -9.11 -27.14
N ALA A 42 -7.22 -9.51 -26.04
CA ALA A 42 -6.68 -10.49 -25.10
C ALA A 42 -6.47 -11.87 -25.76
N GLU A 43 -7.34 -12.29 -26.70
CA GLU A 43 -7.12 -13.52 -27.48
C GLU A 43 -5.85 -13.45 -28.33
N ARG A 44 -5.61 -12.32 -29.02
CA ARG A 44 -4.38 -12.12 -29.80
C ARG A 44 -3.15 -12.07 -28.91
N ASP A 45 -3.26 -11.45 -27.73
CA ASP A 45 -2.14 -11.39 -26.81
C ASP A 45 -1.80 -12.77 -26.23
N ALA A 46 -2.80 -13.54 -25.78
CA ALA A 46 -2.60 -14.91 -25.31
C ALA A 46 -1.94 -15.84 -26.36
N ILE A 47 -2.28 -15.67 -27.65
CA ILE A 47 -1.60 -16.36 -28.75
C ILE A 47 -0.16 -15.86 -28.94
N ARG A 48 0.11 -14.55 -28.83
CA ARG A 48 1.47 -14.01 -28.85
C ARG A 48 2.31 -14.53 -27.69
N THR A 49 1.76 -14.58 -26.46
CA THR A 49 2.39 -15.22 -25.30
C THR A 49 2.72 -16.68 -25.63
N SER A 50 1.75 -17.43 -26.17
CA SER A 50 1.93 -18.85 -26.49
C SER A 50 3.02 -19.10 -27.54
N PHE A 51 3.15 -18.24 -28.55
CA PHE A 51 4.26 -18.34 -29.51
C PHE A 51 5.64 -17.98 -28.91
N GLY A 52 5.70 -17.09 -27.92
CA GLY A 52 6.94 -16.73 -27.24
C GLY A 52 7.39 -17.76 -26.19
N TYR A 53 6.45 -18.33 -25.44
CA TYR A 53 6.72 -19.23 -24.31
C TYR A 53 6.77 -20.73 -24.70
N ILE A 54 6.28 -21.10 -25.88
CA ILE A 54 6.04 -22.50 -26.24
C ILE A 54 6.59 -22.80 -27.64
N HIS A 55 7.86 -23.17 -27.70
CA HIS A 55 8.47 -23.65 -28.93
C HIS A 55 8.28 -25.18 -29.06
N PRO A 56 7.79 -25.73 -30.19
CA PRO A 56 7.60 -27.17 -30.38
C PRO A 56 8.82 -28.09 -30.20
N ALA A 57 10.02 -27.54 -30.00
CA ALA A 57 11.24 -28.29 -29.70
C ALA A 57 11.69 -28.21 -28.22
N THR A 58 11.05 -27.39 -27.38
CA THR A 58 11.31 -27.42 -25.93
C THR A 58 10.47 -28.46 -25.20
N ILE A 59 9.34 -28.90 -25.75
CA ILE A 59 8.54 -30.00 -25.19
C ILE A 59 9.08 -31.37 -25.60
N ASN A 60 9.39 -32.20 -24.60
CA ASN A 60 9.86 -33.57 -24.74
C ASN A 60 8.71 -34.54 -25.02
N ALA A 61 9.05 -35.76 -25.46
CA ALA A 61 8.04 -36.79 -25.77
C ALA A 61 7.23 -37.27 -24.54
N ASP A 62 7.79 -37.15 -23.34
CA ASP A 62 7.10 -37.43 -22.07
C ASP A 62 6.18 -36.29 -21.61
N GLY A 63 6.28 -35.10 -22.23
CA GLY A 63 5.50 -33.91 -21.87
C GLY A 63 6.24 -32.92 -20.95
N SER A 64 7.47 -33.20 -20.52
CA SER A 64 8.33 -32.24 -19.83
C SER A 64 8.84 -31.15 -20.78
N PHE A 65 9.16 -29.96 -20.24
CA PHE A 65 9.91 -28.93 -20.97
C PHE A 65 11.43 -29.08 -20.68
N ASN A 66 12.27 -29.14 -21.71
CA ASN A 66 13.72 -29.37 -21.58
C ASN A 66 14.54 -28.14 -21.13
N ASP A 67 13.91 -26.98 -21.03
CA ASP A 67 14.49 -25.71 -20.58
C ASP A 67 13.99 -25.27 -19.19
N ILE A 68 13.26 -26.13 -18.48
CA ILE A 68 12.81 -25.92 -17.09
C ILE A 68 13.60 -26.85 -16.16
N ASP A 69 14.17 -26.31 -15.08
CA ASP A 69 14.65 -27.12 -13.96
C ASP A 69 13.50 -27.41 -12.98
N TYR A 70 13.05 -28.66 -12.94
CA TYR A 70 11.98 -29.10 -12.05
C TYR A 70 12.42 -29.31 -10.60
N ASN A 71 13.73 -29.30 -10.32
CA ASN A 71 14.26 -29.35 -8.96
C ASN A 71 14.17 -27.97 -8.28
N ASP A 72 14.08 -26.91 -9.07
CA ASP A 72 13.74 -25.58 -8.56
C ASP A 72 12.23 -25.48 -8.26
N ALA A 73 11.89 -24.81 -7.15
CA ALA A 73 10.50 -24.63 -6.73
C ALA A 73 9.66 -23.90 -7.80
N GLY A 74 10.25 -22.98 -8.57
CA GLY A 74 9.58 -22.30 -9.67
C GLY A 74 9.27 -23.20 -10.88
N GLY A 75 10.01 -24.30 -11.09
CA GLY A 75 9.89 -25.10 -12.31
C GLY A 75 8.51 -25.74 -12.51
N CYS A 76 7.91 -26.25 -11.43
CA CYS A 76 6.54 -26.76 -11.48
C CYS A 76 5.51 -25.64 -11.72
N MET A 77 5.76 -24.41 -11.24
CA MET A 77 4.90 -23.26 -11.56
C MET A 77 4.97 -22.93 -13.05
N GLU A 78 6.18 -22.74 -13.59
CA GLU A 78 6.40 -22.33 -14.98
C GLU A 78 5.84 -23.36 -15.97
N HIS A 79 6.04 -24.65 -15.71
CA HIS A 79 5.41 -25.72 -16.50
C HIS A 79 3.90 -25.51 -16.61
N GLY A 80 3.25 -25.16 -15.50
CA GLY A 80 1.82 -24.89 -15.43
C GLY A 80 1.39 -23.66 -16.22
N GLU A 81 2.16 -22.57 -16.17
CA GLU A 81 1.87 -21.35 -16.94
C GLU A 81 1.97 -21.62 -18.45
N ARG A 82 3.07 -22.25 -18.88
CA ARG A 82 3.28 -22.66 -20.28
C ARG A 82 2.19 -23.62 -20.76
N LEU A 83 1.81 -24.62 -19.96
CA LEU A 83 0.78 -25.59 -20.29
C LEU A 83 -0.62 -24.97 -20.35
N SER A 84 -0.97 -24.09 -19.41
CA SER A 84 -2.22 -23.30 -19.44
C SER A 84 -2.32 -22.43 -20.70
N LYS A 85 -1.21 -21.80 -21.12
CA LYS A 85 -1.12 -21.05 -22.39
C LYS A 85 -1.28 -21.97 -23.61
N LEU A 86 -0.66 -23.15 -23.62
CA LEU A 86 -0.84 -24.14 -24.70
C LEU A 86 -2.31 -24.53 -24.89
N ILE A 87 -3.01 -24.73 -23.78
CA ILE A 87 -4.40 -25.16 -23.76
C ILE A 87 -5.32 -24.02 -24.19
N GLN A 88 -5.08 -22.78 -23.75
CA GLN A 88 -5.76 -21.59 -24.28
C GLN A 88 -5.57 -21.49 -25.80
N ALA A 89 -4.32 -21.60 -26.28
CA ALA A 89 -4.02 -21.57 -27.72
C ALA A 89 -4.70 -22.68 -28.50
N TYR A 90 -4.80 -23.91 -27.98
CA TYR A 90 -5.51 -25.01 -28.63
C TYR A 90 -6.99 -24.66 -28.95
N TYR A 91 -7.65 -23.83 -28.14
CA TYR A 91 -9.06 -23.46 -28.33
C TYR A 91 -9.30 -22.21 -29.21
N LEU A 92 -8.31 -21.32 -29.37
CA LEU A 92 -8.47 -20.00 -29.99
C LEU A 92 -8.18 -20.00 -31.49
N ASN A 93 -9.19 -19.69 -32.32
CA ASN A 93 -9.06 -19.63 -33.78
C ASN A 93 -8.62 -18.23 -34.25
N VAL A 94 -7.41 -17.81 -33.87
CA VAL A 94 -6.93 -16.43 -34.03
C VAL A 94 -5.61 -16.38 -34.81
N THR A 95 -5.51 -15.43 -35.75
CA THR A 95 -4.28 -15.08 -36.46
C THR A 95 -3.61 -13.90 -35.77
N VAL A 96 -2.32 -13.99 -35.50
CA VAL A 96 -1.53 -12.93 -34.84
C VAL A 96 -0.32 -12.61 -35.69
N ASP A 97 -0.09 -11.33 -35.98
CA ASP A 97 1.09 -10.82 -36.67
C ASP A 97 1.40 -11.59 -38.00
N TYR A 98 0.32 -11.89 -38.74
CA TYR A 98 0.24 -12.71 -39.98
C TYR A 98 0.53 -14.21 -39.84
N ILE A 99 0.71 -14.73 -38.62
CA ILE A 99 0.90 -16.15 -38.30
C ILE A 99 -0.46 -16.76 -37.91
N GLU A 100 -0.86 -17.84 -38.58
CA GLU A 100 -2.00 -18.66 -38.17
C GLU A 100 -1.65 -19.49 -36.92
N ASN A 101 -2.56 -19.58 -35.96
CA ASN A 101 -2.36 -20.39 -34.77
C ASN A 101 -2.32 -21.90 -35.07
N TYR A 102 -1.11 -22.44 -35.22
CA TYR A 102 -0.85 -23.85 -35.53
C TYR A 102 -1.15 -24.81 -34.35
N PHE A 103 -1.42 -24.31 -33.15
CA PHE A 103 -1.94 -25.09 -32.02
C PHE A 103 -3.44 -25.35 -32.12
N TYR A 104 -4.20 -24.52 -32.85
CA TYR A 104 -5.66 -24.54 -32.86
C TYR A 104 -6.22 -25.91 -33.29
N ARG A 105 -6.88 -26.58 -32.34
CA ARG A 105 -7.45 -27.95 -32.47
C ARG A 105 -6.49 -29.01 -33.02
N ASN A 106 -5.18 -28.79 -32.91
CA ASN A 106 -4.16 -29.68 -33.43
C ASN A 106 -4.06 -30.96 -32.56
N SER A 107 -4.08 -32.14 -33.20
CA SER A 107 -4.05 -33.43 -32.49
C SER A 107 -2.75 -33.66 -31.72
N THR A 108 -1.60 -33.29 -32.31
CA THR A 108 -0.28 -33.42 -31.66
C THR A 108 -0.14 -32.44 -30.50
N THR A 109 -0.76 -31.26 -30.60
CA THR A 109 -0.86 -30.34 -29.46
C THR A 109 -1.70 -30.92 -28.31
N TRP A 110 -2.78 -31.67 -28.60
CA TRP A 110 -3.52 -32.34 -27.52
C TRP A 110 -2.76 -33.54 -26.95
N GLU A 111 -1.98 -34.25 -27.77
CA GLU A 111 -1.07 -35.32 -27.32
C GLU A 111 0.00 -34.76 -26.36
N TRP A 112 0.62 -33.63 -26.70
CA TRP A 112 1.49 -32.89 -25.78
C TRP A 112 0.79 -32.52 -24.47
N VAL A 113 -0.43 -31.95 -24.53
CA VAL A 113 -1.20 -31.58 -23.31
C VAL A 113 -1.47 -32.79 -22.41
N VAL A 114 -1.85 -33.94 -22.97
CA VAL A 114 -2.07 -35.18 -22.20
C VAL A 114 -0.75 -35.67 -21.57
N ASN A 115 0.35 -35.63 -22.33
CA ASN A 115 1.65 -36.07 -21.83
C ASN A 115 2.17 -35.13 -20.73
N SER A 116 2.07 -33.80 -20.89
CA SER A 116 2.49 -32.83 -19.87
C SER A 116 1.73 -32.98 -18.55
N TRP A 117 0.40 -33.14 -18.60
CA TRP A 117 -0.37 -33.46 -17.38
C TRP A 117 0.05 -34.82 -16.77
N THR A 118 0.38 -35.81 -17.60
CA THR A 118 0.86 -37.12 -17.12
C THR A 118 2.24 -36.99 -16.44
N PHE A 119 3.15 -36.23 -17.03
CA PHE A 119 4.48 -35.96 -16.47
C PHE A 119 4.39 -35.21 -15.14
N ILE A 120 3.63 -34.12 -15.09
CA ILE A 120 3.52 -33.31 -13.86
C ILE A 120 2.76 -34.10 -12.76
N ALA A 121 1.81 -34.97 -13.11
CA ALA A 121 1.14 -35.83 -12.14
C ALA A 121 2.04 -36.91 -11.52
N TYR A 122 2.90 -37.58 -12.30
CA TYR A 122 3.56 -38.83 -11.87
C TYR A 122 5.09 -38.88 -12.00
N ASN A 123 5.72 -37.92 -12.68
CA ASN A 123 7.16 -37.96 -13.00
C ASN A 123 7.94 -36.73 -12.53
N ALA A 124 7.30 -35.57 -12.40
CA ALA A 124 7.92 -34.40 -11.77
C ALA A 124 8.15 -34.65 -10.27
N PRO A 125 9.25 -34.10 -9.69
CA PRO A 125 9.48 -34.14 -8.25
C PRO A 125 8.36 -33.40 -7.48
N ASP A 126 8.27 -33.66 -6.19
CA ASP A 126 7.37 -32.90 -5.31
C ASP A 126 7.88 -31.47 -5.12
N VAL A 127 6.96 -30.50 -5.03
CA VAL A 127 7.29 -29.09 -4.81
C VAL A 127 7.80 -28.93 -3.38
N THR A 128 9.08 -28.60 -3.23
CA THR A 128 9.80 -28.74 -1.96
C THR A 128 9.42 -27.69 -0.90
N ASP A 129 9.42 -28.11 0.36
CA ASP A 129 8.81 -27.38 1.50
C ASP A 129 9.46 -26.04 1.88
N TRP A 130 10.62 -25.68 1.32
CA TRP A 130 11.37 -24.48 1.75
C TRP A 130 10.59 -23.17 1.56
N ASN A 131 9.62 -23.15 0.64
CA ASN A 131 8.66 -22.06 0.51
C ASN A 131 7.23 -22.62 0.35
N TRP A 132 6.47 -22.62 1.45
CA TRP A 132 5.07 -23.05 1.50
C TRP A 132 4.19 -22.36 0.44
N TRP A 133 4.51 -21.11 0.07
CA TRP A 133 3.72 -20.34 -0.90
C TRP A 133 3.74 -21.00 -2.28
N THR A 134 4.86 -21.59 -2.68
CA THR A 134 4.99 -22.27 -3.98
C THR A 134 4.01 -23.45 -4.06
N ALA A 135 4.03 -24.33 -3.06
CA ALA A 135 3.17 -25.51 -3.03
C ALA A 135 1.69 -25.18 -2.83
N GLN A 136 1.37 -24.21 -1.95
CA GLN A 136 -0.01 -23.92 -1.54
C GLN A 136 -0.72 -22.84 -2.36
N ILE A 137 0.03 -22.01 -3.10
CA ILE A 137 -0.52 -20.93 -3.93
C ILE A 137 0.08 -20.97 -5.34
N GLY A 138 1.40 -20.94 -5.48
CA GLY A 138 2.10 -20.74 -6.76
C GLY A 138 1.79 -21.78 -7.84
N THR A 139 2.02 -23.06 -7.55
CA THR A 139 1.78 -24.17 -8.49
C THR A 139 0.28 -24.41 -8.77
N PRO A 140 -0.61 -24.42 -7.76
CA PRO A 140 -2.07 -24.48 -8.01
C PRO A 140 -2.59 -23.31 -8.87
N ARG A 141 -2.05 -22.09 -8.65
CA ARG A 141 -2.35 -20.88 -9.43
C ARG A 141 -1.95 -20.98 -10.90
N SER A 142 -0.87 -21.67 -11.25
CA SER A 142 -0.48 -21.85 -12.64
C SER A 142 -1.25 -22.99 -13.33
N PHE A 143 -1.70 -24.00 -12.58
CA PHE A 143 -2.44 -25.15 -13.12
C PHE A 143 -3.94 -24.91 -13.37
N TRP A 144 -4.65 -24.11 -12.55
CA TRP A 144 -6.11 -24.12 -12.55
C TRP A 144 -6.76 -23.81 -13.91
N GLN A 145 -6.22 -22.87 -14.70
CA GLN A 145 -6.77 -22.52 -16.03
C GLN A 145 -6.67 -23.69 -17.01
N GLY A 146 -5.46 -24.24 -17.19
CA GLY A 146 -5.22 -25.37 -18.08
C GLY A 146 -5.96 -26.64 -17.63
N LEU A 147 -6.00 -26.89 -16.32
CA LEU A 147 -6.69 -28.06 -15.76
C LEU A 147 -8.22 -27.93 -15.94
N PHE A 148 -8.82 -26.76 -15.67
CA PHE A 148 -10.23 -26.49 -16.00
C PHE A 148 -10.54 -26.80 -17.47
N LEU A 149 -9.73 -26.25 -18.38
CA LEU A 149 -9.91 -26.37 -19.83
C LEU A 149 -9.60 -27.78 -20.39
N SER A 150 -9.03 -28.66 -19.57
CA SER A 150 -8.75 -30.07 -19.87
C SER A 150 -9.83 -31.05 -19.38
N ARG A 151 -10.78 -30.60 -18.56
CA ARG A 151 -11.85 -31.45 -18.00
C ARG A 151 -12.67 -32.12 -19.11
N GLY A 152 -12.91 -33.43 -18.98
CA GLY A 152 -13.62 -34.23 -19.98
C GLY A 152 -12.86 -34.47 -21.29
N LYS A 153 -11.54 -34.21 -21.32
CA LYS A 153 -10.63 -34.52 -22.44
C LYS A 153 -9.34 -35.23 -22.04
N ILE A 154 -8.87 -35.04 -20.81
CA ILE A 154 -7.99 -36.01 -20.14
C ILE A 154 -8.86 -37.08 -19.47
N SER A 155 -8.25 -38.17 -18.99
CA SER A 155 -8.97 -39.18 -18.21
C SER A 155 -9.35 -38.63 -16.83
N ASP A 156 -10.50 -39.05 -16.30
CA ASP A 156 -10.96 -38.61 -14.97
C ASP A 156 -9.94 -38.98 -13.88
N ILE A 157 -9.28 -40.14 -13.99
CA ILE A 157 -8.18 -40.56 -13.09
C ILE A 157 -7.04 -39.54 -13.07
N LEU A 158 -6.57 -39.07 -14.24
CA LEU A 158 -5.49 -38.08 -14.31
C LEU A 158 -5.96 -36.71 -13.78
N TYR A 159 -7.24 -36.39 -13.91
CA TYR A 159 -7.84 -35.20 -13.33
C TYR A 159 -7.86 -35.26 -11.80
N ASP A 160 -8.35 -36.37 -11.25
CA ASP A 160 -8.50 -36.60 -9.83
C ASP A 160 -7.12 -36.69 -9.13
N ASP A 161 -6.14 -37.36 -9.73
CA ASP A 161 -4.77 -37.43 -9.20
C ASP A 161 -4.06 -36.05 -9.24
N MET A 162 -4.34 -35.22 -10.25
CA MET A 162 -3.86 -33.82 -10.29
C MET A 162 -4.45 -32.95 -9.17
N ILE A 163 -5.77 -33.03 -8.95
CA ILE A 163 -6.45 -32.34 -7.83
C ILE A 163 -5.95 -32.88 -6.48
N LYS A 164 -5.73 -34.20 -6.38
CA LYS A 164 -5.19 -34.83 -5.17
C LYS A 164 -3.78 -34.29 -4.86
N ARG A 165 -2.82 -34.44 -5.77
CA ARG A 165 -1.41 -34.06 -5.55
C ARG A 165 -1.25 -32.57 -5.27
N TYR A 166 -1.90 -31.71 -6.07
CA TYR A 166 -1.63 -30.28 -6.05
C TYR A 166 -2.64 -29.40 -5.30
N TRP A 167 -3.81 -29.92 -4.90
CA TRP A 167 -4.72 -29.21 -4.00
C TRP A 167 -4.89 -29.91 -2.64
N THR A 168 -5.24 -31.19 -2.68
CA THR A 168 -5.69 -31.92 -1.48
C THR A 168 -4.52 -32.28 -0.56
N ASP A 169 -3.48 -32.92 -1.10
CA ASP A 169 -2.29 -33.33 -0.36
C ASP A 169 -1.49 -32.09 0.10
N ALA A 170 -1.30 -31.13 -0.80
CA ALA A 170 -0.66 -29.83 -0.57
C ALA A 170 -1.41 -28.91 0.43
N GLN A 171 -2.60 -29.29 0.94
CA GLN A 171 -3.39 -28.52 1.90
C GLN A 171 -3.83 -27.12 1.42
N VAL A 172 -4.03 -26.92 0.11
CA VAL A 172 -4.34 -25.60 -0.49
C VAL A 172 -5.52 -24.92 0.19
N TRP A 173 -6.60 -25.67 0.49
CA TRP A 173 -7.72 -25.18 1.30
C TRP A 173 -8.06 -26.12 2.45
N ASN A 174 -7.37 -25.95 3.59
CA ASN A 174 -7.65 -26.66 4.83
C ASN A 174 -8.05 -25.66 5.93
N ILE A 175 -9.31 -25.71 6.35
CA ILE A 175 -9.89 -24.78 7.32
C ILE A 175 -9.11 -24.74 8.64
N SER A 176 -8.67 -25.89 9.17
CA SER A 176 -7.96 -25.99 10.46
C SER A 176 -6.47 -25.62 10.40
N THR A 177 -5.99 -25.11 9.25
CA THR A 177 -4.66 -24.49 9.13
C THR A 177 -4.72 -23.07 8.52
N ILE A 178 -5.90 -22.63 8.10
CA ILE A 178 -6.16 -21.27 7.58
C ILE A 178 -6.73 -20.40 8.71
N ASP A 179 -7.69 -20.94 9.47
CA ASP A 179 -8.18 -20.35 10.71
C ASP A 179 -7.06 -20.45 11.76
N GLY A 180 -6.27 -19.37 11.90
CA GLY A 180 -5.09 -19.32 12.74
C GLY A 180 -3.83 -18.70 12.12
N LYS A 181 -3.61 -18.77 10.79
CA LYS A 181 -2.26 -18.54 10.21
C LYS A 181 -2.17 -17.80 8.86
N MET A 182 -3.27 -17.34 8.28
CA MET A 182 -3.28 -16.77 6.93
C MET A 182 -4.13 -15.49 6.86
N SER A 183 -3.70 -14.57 6.01
CA SER A 183 -4.15 -13.17 5.94
C SER A 183 -4.22 -12.65 4.50
N ALA A 184 -5.05 -11.61 4.29
CA ALA A 184 -5.04 -10.76 3.11
C ALA A 184 -4.86 -11.54 1.78
N SER A 185 -3.85 -11.20 0.97
CA SER A 185 -3.60 -11.80 -0.34
C SER A 185 -3.36 -13.30 -0.32
N ASN A 186 -2.79 -13.83 0.77
CA ASN A 186 -2.51 -15.27 0.90
C ASN A 186 -3.81 -16.04 1.13
N MET A 187 -4.69 -15.51 1.98
CA MET A 187 -6.04 -16.00 2.18
C MET A 187 -6.88 -15.86 0.89
N ALA A 188 -6.84 -14.72 0.20
CA ALA A 188 -7.57 -14.48 -1.05
C ALA A 188 -7.18 -15.45 -2.19
N ASN A 189 -5.86 -15.72 -2.36
CA ASN A 189 -5.39 -16.71 -3.34
C ASN A 189 -5.87 -18.12 -2.97
N ARG A 190 -5.72 -18.54 -1.70
CA ARG A 190 -6.15 -19.87 -1.23
C ARG A 190 -7.67 -20.03 -1.31
N GLY A 191 -8.46 -18.99 -1.06
CA GLY A 191 -9.93 -19.01 -1.16
C GLY A 191 -10.41 -19.27 -2.59
N PHE A 192 -9.87 -18.54 -3.57
CA PHE A 192 -10.13 -18.79 -4.99
C PHE A 192 -9.75 -20.23 -5.39
N LEU A 193 -8.60 -20.73 -4.93
CA LEU A 193 -8.15 -22.09 -5.22
C LEU A 193 -8.95 -23.17 -4.46
N GLY A 194 -9.53 -22.84 -3.30
CA GLY A 194 -10.43 -23.69 -2.54
C GLY A 194 -11.79 -23.86 -3.19
N LEU A 195 -12.37 -22.77 -3.70
CA LEU A 195 -13.58 -22.81 -4.54
C LEU A 195 -13.35 -23.63 -5.82
N PHE A 196 -12.14 -23.54 -6.40
CA PHE A 196 -11.75 -24.40 -7.51
C PHE A 196 -11.73 -25.88 -7.11
N GLU A 197 -11.08 -26.26 -6.01
CA GLU A 197 -11.04 -27.66 -5.54
C GLU A 197 -12.45 -28.23 -5.26
N THR A 198 -13.31 -27.46 -4.57
CA THR A 198 -14.66 -27.92 -4.18
C THR A 198 -15.61 -28.07 -5.36
N PHE A 199 -15.44 -27.27 -6.41
CA PHE A 199 -16.19 -27.40 -7.68
C PHE A 199 -16.01 -28.76 -8.37
N TYR A 200 -15.00 -29.54 -7.99
CA TYR A 200 -14.79 -30.91 -8.48
C TYR A 200 -15.17 -31.98 -7.45
N GLN A 201 -14.96 -31.74 -6.15
CA GLN A 201 -15.18 -32.76 -5.10
C GLN A 201 -16.65 -32.96 -4.68
N GLY A 202 -17.55 -32.01 -4.96
CA GLY A 202 -19.00 -32.18 -4.81
C GLY A 202 -19.64 -31.52 -3.58
N GLU A 203 -20.97 -31.59 -3.55
CA GLU A 203 -21.88 -30.77 -2.72
C GLU A 203 -21.48 -30.70 -1.24
N ASP A 204 -21.33 -31.84 -0.56
CA ASP A 204 -21.04 -31.93 0.90
C ASP A 204 -19.73 -31.25 1.35
N ARG A 205 -18.83 -30.89 0.43
CA ARG A 205 -17.58 -30.15 0.73
C ARG A 205 -17.60 -28.69 0.30
N PHE A 206 -18.61 -28.27 -0.47
CA PHE A 206 -18.70 -26.91 -0.98
C PHE A 206 -19.13 -25.94 0.13
N SER A 207 -20.24 -26.23 0.82
CA SER A 207 -20.84 -25.35 1.84
C SER A 207 -19.89 -24.97 2.98
N ASP A 208 -19.24 -25.95 3.61
CA ASP A 208 -18.49 -25.72 4.86
C ASP A 208 -17.23 -24.88 4.59
N ARG A 209 -16.59 -25.15 3.46
CA ARG A 209 -15.42 -24.43 2.96
C ARG A 209 -15.76 -23.03 2.44
N GLN A 210 -16.98 -22.84 1.94
CA GLN A 210 -17.53 -21.56 1.48
C GLN A 210 -17.96 -20.67 2.65
N ASN A 211 -18.66 -21.20 3.65
CA ASN A 211 -19.07 -20.45 4.84
C ASN A 211 -17.86 -19.85 5.58
N ALA A 212 -16.73 -20.57 5.59
CA ALA A 212 -15.47 -20.07 6.13
C ALA A 212 -14.86 -18.93 5.28
N LEU A 213 -15.04 -18.94 3.96
CA LEU A 213 -14.60 -17.86 3.06
C LEU A 213 -15.48 -16.61 3.20
N PHE A 214 -16.80 -16.76 3.33
CA PHE A 214 -17.74 -15.65 3.51
C PHE A 214 -17.56 -14.95 4.86
N LYS A 215 -17.57 -15.72 5.98
CA LYS A 215 -17.24 -15.18 7.31
C LYS A 215 -15.89 -14.44 7.32
N ARG A 216 -14.94 -14.89 6.50
CA ARG A 216 -13.62 -14.24 6.41
C ARG A 216 -13.61 -12.98 5.55
N LEU A 217 -14.44 -12.93 4.50
CA LEU A 217 -14.72 -11.74 3.69
C LEU A 217 -15.37 -10.63 4.53
N GLU A 218 -16.43 -10.97 5.25
CA GLU A 218 -17.17 -10.10 6.19
C GLU A 218 -16.21 -9.46 7.21
N ASN A 219 -15.43 -10.29 7.91
CA ASN A 219 -14.45 -9.84 8.90
C ASN A 219 -13.42 -8.85 8.32
N GLU A 220 -12.80 -9.16 7.17
CA GLU A 220 -11.72 -8.32 6.63
C GLU A 220 -12.23 -7.03 5.97
N ILE A 221 -13.39 -7.04 5.29
CA ILE A 221 -13.84 -5.92 4.45
C ILE A 221 -14.86 -5.04 5.17
N GLU A 222 -15.94 -5.63 5.70
CA GLU A 222 -17.06 -4.90 6.29
C GLU A 222 -16.76 -4.55 7.76
N GLU A 223 -16.38 -5.55 8.55
CA GLU A 223 -16.00 -5.30 9.94
C GLU A 223 -14.65 -4.56 10.06
N LYS A 224 -13.82 -4.58 9.00
CA LYS A 224 -12.45 -4.04 8.95
C LYS A 224 -11.59 -4.57 10.10
N LYS A 225 -11.86 -5.81 10.51
CA LYS A 225 -11.06 -6.60 11.43
C LYS A 225 -10.09 -7.42 10.58
N SER A 226 -8.97 -6.81 10.24
CA SER A 226 -7.86 -7.53 9.64
C SER A 226 -7.43 -8.71 10.54
N TYR A 227 -6.73 -9.69 9.98
CA TYR A 227 -6.33 -10.89 10.71
C TYR A 227 -4.87 -10.77 11.15
N GLN A 228 -4.61 -10.84 12.46
CA GLN A 228 -3.27 -10.60 13.03
C GLN A 228 -2.65 -9.26 12.56
N GLY A 229 -3.48 -8.25 12.31
CA GLY A 229 -3.07 -6.97 11.73
C GLY A 229 -3.25 -6.84 10.22
N GLU A 230 -3.27 -7.95 9.48
CA GLU A 230 -3.14 -7.95 8.03
C GLU A 230 -4.49 -8.10 7.29
N GLY A 231 -4.71 -7.27 6.26
CA GLY A 231 -5.98 -7.15 5.56
C GLY A 231 -6.30 -5.70 5.18
N VAL A 232 -7.58 -5.38 5.03
CA VAL A 232 -8.05 -3.99 4.81
C VAL A 232 -8.09 -3.24 6.14
N GLY A 233 -7.45 -2.07 6.18
CA GLY A 233 -7.43 -1.18 7.33
C GLY A 233 -8.65 -0.24 7.40
N ALA A 234 -8.76 0.48 8.51
CA ALA A 234 -9.82 1.48 8.73
C ALA A 234 -9.81 2.65 7.72
N ASP A 235 -8.67 2.88 7.06
CA ASP A 235 -8.46 3.87 5.99
C ASP A 235 -8.61 3.28 4.57
N TYR A 236 -9.19 2.08 4.44
CA TYR A 236 -9.37 1.31 3.19
C TYR A 236 -8.09 0.81 2.51
N CYS A 237 -6.91 1.11 3.03
CA CYS A 237 -5.65 0.60 2.48
C CYS A 237 -5.37 -0.83 2.96
N ILE A 238 -4.42 -1.51 2.32
CA ILE A 238 -4.12 -2.92 2.60
C ILE A 238 -2.76 -3.04 3.27
N HIS A 239 -2.76 -3.59 4.48
CA HIS A 239 -1.58 -3.79 5.30
C HIS A 239 -1.20 -5.27 5.35
N VAL A 240 0.05 -5.60 5.02
CA VAL A 240 0.57 -6.98 4.90
C VAL A 240 2.05 -6.99 5.30
N HIS A 241 2.52 -8.08 5.92
CA HIS A 241 3.84 -8.22 6.51
C HIS A 241 4.10 -7.21 7.64
N ASN A 242 3.13 -7.10 8.55
CA ASN A 242 3.23 -6.24 9.73
C ASN A 242 4.27 -6.76 10.73
N ILE A 243 4.76 -5.89 11.61
CA ILE A 243 5.70 -6.25 12.68
C ILE A 243 4.98 -6.25 14.03
N HIS A 244 5.23 -7.28 14.84
CA HIS A 244 4.70 -7.46 16.20
C HIS A 244 5.81 -7.33 17.25
N GLU A 245 5.61 -6.51 18.27
CA GLU A 245 6.50 -6.43 19.45
C GLU A 245 6.10 -7.44 20.53
N GLY A 246 6.46 -8.72 20.33
CA GLY A 246 6.34 -9.76 21.34
C GLY A 246 5.00 -10.50 21.40
N VAL A 247 5.09 -11.77 21.81
CA VAL A 247 4.02 -12.76 22.11
C VAL A 247 2.85 -12.83 21.11
N TRP A 248 2.83 -13.90 20.31
CA TRP A 248 1.86 -14.20 19.27
C TRP A 248 0.40 -14.48 19.73
N GLU A 249 0.08 -14.31 21.02
CA GLU A 249 -1.12 -14.85 21.66
C GLU A 249 -2.14 -13.79 22.14
N VAL A 250 -1.98 -12.52 21.74
CA VAL A 250 -2.91 -11.43 22.12
C VAL A 250 -3.80 -11.00 20.93
N PRO A 251 -5.12 -11.24 20.95
CA PRO A 251 -6.03 -10.85 19.85
C PRO A 251 -6.29 -9.35 19.68
N TYR A 252 -5.65 -8.47 20.45
CA TYR A 252 -6.02 -7.06 20.59
C TYR A 252 -5.02 -6.09 19.96
N TYR A 253 -5.53 -5.23 19.08
CA TYR A 253 -4.81 -4.12 18.47
C TYR A 253 -4.78 -2.93 19.45
N SER A 254 -3.64 -2.60 20.06
CA SER A 254 -3.51 -1.31 20.79
C SER A 254 -2.08 -0.80 21.04
N SER A 255 -1.06 -1.66 21.23
CA SER A 255 0.30 -1.17 21.59
C SER A 255 1.48 -1.72 20.80
N HIS A 256 1.39 -2.92 20.19
CA HIS A 256 2.57 -3.67 19.72
C HIS A 256 2.55 -4.07 18.23
N LEU A 257 1.50 -3.74 17.49
CA LEU A 257 1.39 -4.01 16.05
C LEU A 257 1.81 -2.78 15.25
N ARG A 258 2.60 -2.99 14.18
CA ARG A 258 3.00 -1.92 13.26
C ARG A 258 2.73 -2.27 11.79
N LEU A 259 2.02 -1.37 11.10
CA LEU A 259 1.43 -1.62 9.79
C LEU A 259 2.37 -1.30 8.61
N MET A 260 2.44 -2.19 7.61
CA MET A 260 3.08 -1.91 6.32
C MET A 260 2.05 -1.82 5.20
N ILE A 261 1.85 -0.61 4.64
CA ILE A 261 1.01 -0.40 3.46
C ILE A 261 1.62 -1.14 2.25
N TYR A 262 0.83 -1.96 1.58
CA TYR A 262 1.31 -2.90 0.54
C TYR A 262 0.35 -3.00 -0.66
N ASN A 263 -0.46 -1.97 -0.90
CA ASN A 263 -1.48 -1.91 -1.96
C ASN A 263 -0.94 -2.27 -3.35
N GLY A 264 0.23 -1.76 -3.75
CA GLY A 264 0.82 -2.02 -5.07
C GLY A 264 1.49 -3.40 -5.21
N GLY A 265 1.69 -4.11 -4.10
CA GLY A 265 2.24 -5.47 -4.06
C GLY A 265 1.16 -6.49 -3.72
N TYR A 266 1.08 -6.89 -2.44
CA TYR A 266 0.10 -7.87 -1.97
C TYR A 266 -1.35 -7.40 -2.13
N GLY A 267 -1.66 -6.11 -1.95
CA GLY A 267 -3.01 -5.58 -2.17
C GLY A 267 -3.52 -5.75 -3.60
N ALA A 268 -2.62 -5.70 -4.58
CA ALA A 268 -2.94 -5.94 -5.99
C ALA A 268 -3.41 -7.38 -6.25
N GLU A 269 -2.77 -8.38 -5.61
CA GLU A 269 -3.23 -9.76 -5.66
C GLU A 269 -4.47 -9.99 -4.79
N TYR A 270 -4.62 -9.31 -3.66
CA TYR A 270 -5.83 -9.34 -2.85
C TYR A 270 -7.08 -8.94 -3.66
N LEU A 271 -7.09 -7.71 -4.20
CA LEU A 271 -8.22 -7.20 -4.99
C LEU A 271 -8.49 -8.08 -6.21
N LYS A 272 -7.45 -8.47 -6.94
CA LYS A 272 -7.59 -9.28 -8.16
C LYS A 272 -8.17 -10.67 -7.87
N ARG A 273 -7.81 -11.32 -6.75
CA ARG A 273 -8.41 -12.62 -6.35
C ARG A 273 -9.83 -12.47 -5.83
N PHE A 274 -10.13 -11.42 -5.06
CA PHE A 274 -11.51 -11.21 -4.62
C PHE A 274 -12.45 -10.83 -5.76
N ALA A 275 -12.02 -9.99 -6.70
CA ALA A 275 -12.79 -9.73 -7.93
C ALA A 275 -13.08 -11.01 -8.74
N TYR A 276 -12.15 -11.97 -8.78
CA TYR A 276 -12.41 -13.30 -9.35
C TYR A 276 -13.48 -14.07 -8.55
N ILE A 277 -13.43 -14.03 -7.21
CA ILE A 277 -14.41 -14.71 -6.34
C ILE A 277 -15.83 -14.12 -6.53
N TYR A 278 -15.97 -12.79 -6.58
CA TYR A 278 -17.25 -12.15 -6.90
C TYR A 278 -17.80 -12.62 -8.26
N ILE A 279 -16.98 -12.60 -9.33
CA ILE A 279 -17.40 -13.05 -10.67
C ILE A 279 -17.76 -14.56 -10.69
N LEU A 280 -17.06 -15.41 -9.92
CA LEU A 280 -17.38 -16.83 -9.84
C LEU A 280 -18.78 -17.11 -9.28
N LEU A 281 -19.20 -16.31 -8.30
CA LEU A 281 -20.43 -16.50 -7.53
C LEU A 281 -21.63 -15.70 -8.07
N GLN A 282 -21.39 -14.72 -8.95
CA GLN A 282 -22.42 -13.91 -9.59
C GLN A 282 -23.47 -14.76 -10.34
N ASN A 283 -24.75 -14.42 -10.22
CA ASN A 283 -25.91 -15.16 -10.74
C ASN A 283 -26.04 -16.60 -10.21
N THR A 284 -25.73 -16.81 -8.92
CA THR A 284 -25.91 -18.10 -8.22
C THR A 284 -26.56 -17.90 -6.86
N ASP A 285 -27.08 -18.97 -6.24
CA ASP A 285 -27.60 -18.96 -4.86
C ASP A 285 -26.51 -18.64 -3.79
N TYR A 286 -25.29 -18.32 -4.23
CA TYR A 286 -24.12 -17.96 -3.43
C TYR A 286 -23.56 -16.56 -3.76
N GLU A 287 -24.29 -15.76 -4.52
CA GLU A 287 -23.92 -14.39 -4.88
C GLU A 287 -23.77 -13.53 -3.61
N ILE A 288 -22.65 -12.80 -3.51
CA ILE A 288 -22.29 -12.04 -2.29
C ILE A 288 -23.18 -10.79 -2.18
N GLU A 289 -23.60 -10.46 -0.95
CA GLU A 289 -24.54 -9.37 -0.68
C GLU A 289 -24.03 -7.98 -1.13
N GLU A 290 -24.97 -7.13 -1.52
CA GLU A 290 -24.70 -5.84 -2.18
C GLU A 290 -23.88 -4.88 -1.31
N ASP A 291 -24.07 -4.90 0.01
CA ASP A 291 -23.31 -4.06 0.95
C ASP A 291 -21.85 -4.51 1.10
N VAL A 292 -21.60 -5.83 1.15
CA VAL A 292 -20.23 -6.40 1.21
C VAL A 292 -19.48 -6.12 -0.10
N LEU A 293 -20.16 -6.25 -1.24
CA LEU A 293 -19.63 -5.86 -2.55
C LEU A 293 -19.35 -4.35 -2.63
N SER A 294 -20.26 -3.52 -2.10
CA SER A 294 -20.11 -2.06 -2.07
C SER A 294 -18.88 -1.63 -1.26
N GLU A 295 -18.65 -2.25 -0.11
CA GLU A 295 -17.50 -1.96 0.76
C GLU A 295 -16.18 -2.51 0.21
N PHE A 296 -16.20 -3.64 -0.51
CA PHE A 296 -15.05 -4.09 -1.32
C PHE A 296 -14.69 -3.06 -2.41
N ILE A 297 -15.69 -2.50 -3.07
CA ILE A 297 -15.47 -1.45 -4.08
C ILE A 297 -15.06 -0.12 -3.42
N ASN A 298 -15.39 0.14 -2.15
CA ASN A 298 -14.80 1.23 -1.38
C ASN A 298 -13.31 0.97 -1.04
N CYS A 299 -12.89 -0.26 -0.74
CA CYS A 299 -11.45 -0.58 -0.64
C CYS A 299 -10.69 -0.23 -1.94
N PHE A 300 -11.34 -0.42 -3.09
CA PHE A 300 -10.80 -0.03 -4.38
C PHE A 300 -10.81 1.50 -4.60
N LEU A 301 -11.93 2.18 -4.32
CA LEU A 301 -12.13 3.58 -4.71
C LEU A 301 -11.75 4.62 -3.64
N GLU A 302 -11.59 4.25 -2.37
CA GLU A 302 -11.19 5.18 -1.30
C GLU A 302 -9.69 5.11 -0.93
N CYS A 303 -8.99 4.02 -1.28
CA CYS A 303 -7.52 3.96 -1.21
C CYS A 303 -6.86 3.68 -2.59
N HIS A 304 -7.12 2.54 -3.24
CA HIS A 304 -6.29 2.11 -4.38
C HIS A 304 -6.30 3.06 -5.59
N GLN A 305 -7.45 3.61 -6.00
CA GLN A 305 -7.47 4.57 -7.12
C GLN A 305 -6.73 5.89 -6.81
N TYR A 306 -6.59 6.25 -5.53
CA TYR A 306 -5.84 7.44 -5.14
C TYR A 306 -4.32 7.20 -5.24
N LEU A 307 -3.85 5.97 -5.12
CA LEU A 307 -2.44 5.59 -5.22
C LEU A 307 -1.88 5.51 -6.66
N VAL A 308 -2.62 5.96 -7.69
CA VAL A 308 -2.21 5.85 -9.10
C VAL A 308 -2.39 7.15 -9.88
N ARG A 309 -1.38 7.49 -10.69
CA ARG A 309 -1.44 8.50 -11.75
C ARG A 309 -1.04 7.85 -13.08
N GLY A 310 -1.96 7.80 -14.05
CA GLY A 310 -1.73 7.08 -15.30
C GLY A 310 -1.46 5.60 -15.03
N GLN A 311 -0.29 5.11 -15.43
CA GLN A 311 0.22 3.77 -15.12
C GLN A 311 1.22 3.76 -13.94
N THR A 312 1.65 4.92 -13.45
CA THR A 312 2.58 5.04 -12.31
C THR A 312 1.81 4.97 -10.98
N PHE A 313 2.12 3.93 -10.21
CA PHE A 313 1.67 3.69 -8.83
C PHE A 313 2.56 4.47 -7.85
N GLU A 314 2.06 4.75 -6.65
CA GLU A 314 2.84 5.39 -5.60
C GLU A 314 3.94 4.43 -5.06
N PRO A 315 5.23 4.84 -5.08
CA PRO A 315 6.35 3.91 -4.89
C PRO A 315 6.52 3.37 -3.46
N SER A 316 6.14 4.10 -2.41
CA SER A 316 6.31 3.61 -1.03
C SER A 316 5.31 2.52 -0.64
N SER A 317 4.20 2.38 -1.39
CA SER A 317 3.14 1.39 -1.17
C SER A 317 3.16 0.17 -2.10
N VAL A 318 4.20 0.01 -2.95
CA VAL A 318 4.50 -1.29 -3.61
C VAL A 318 5.29 -2.26 -2.71
N GLY A 319 5.65 -1.82 -1.50
CA GLY A 319 6.48 -2.54 -0.54
C GLY A 319 7.89 -2.79 -1.07
N ARG A 320 8.45 -3.99 -0.84
CA ARG A 320 9.83 -4.33 -1.27
C ARG A 320 10.06 -4.29 -2.79
N ASN A 321 9.03 -4.15 -3.61
CA ASN A 321 9.15 -4.28 -5.07
C ASN A 321 9.49 -2.94 -5.77
N ILE A 322 9.87 -1.92 -5.01
CA ILE A 322 10.24 -0.58 -5.51
C ILE A 322 11.49 -0.61 -6.40
N ASP A 323 12.34 -1.64 -6.28
CA ASP A 323 13.57 -1.84 -7.06
C ASP A 323 13.46 -3.01 -8.07
N ASP A 324 12.26 -3.48 -8.44
CA ASP A 324 12.10 -4.57 -9.41
C ASP A 324 12.21 -4.13 -10.89
N ASN A 325 12.25 -2.82 -11.15
CA ASN A 325 12.38 -2.18 -12.47
C ASN A 325 11.13 -2.32 -13.39
N GLN A 326 9.96 -2.64 -12.87
CA GLN A 326 8.71 -2.74 -13.64
C GLN A 326 7.41 -2.58 -12.80
N ARG A 327 7.51 -2.56 -11.47
CA ARG A 327 6.34 -2.56 -10.57
C ARG A 327 5.69 -1.20 -10.48
N VAL A 328 6.48 -0.13 -10.39
CA VAL A 328 5.96 1.21 -10.06
C VAL A 328 5.28 1.84 -11.28
N THR A 329 5.95 1.83 -12.44
CA THR A 329 5.51 2.46 -13.70
C THR A 329 4.49 1.63 -14.49
N TYR A 330 4.25 0.37 -14.09
CA TYR A 330 3.35 -0.52 -14.84
C TYR A 330 2.58 -1.52 -13.98
N TRP A 331 3.26 -2.52 -13.40
CA TRP A 331 2.55 -3.71 -12.92
C TRP A 331 1.65 -3.47 -11.72
N ALA A 332 2.00 -2.58 -10.78
CA ALA A 332 1.14 -2.28 -9.64
C ALA A 332 -0.19 -1.66 -10.07
N ALA A 333 -0.16 -0.65 -10.95
CA ALA A 333 -1.37 -0.03 -11.48
C ALA A 333 -2.14 -0.96 -12.43
N TYR A 334 -1.44 -1.77 -13.24
CA TYR A 334 -2.07 -2.77 -14.10
C TYR A 334 -2.82 -3.84 -13.29
N ASP A 335 -2.15 -4.45 -12.31
CA ASP A 335 -2.72 -5.52 -11.48
C ASP A 335 -3.85 -5.03 -10.57
N SER A 336 -3.64 -3.91 -9.86
CA SER A 336 -4.54 -3.44 -8.79
C SER A 336 -5.61 -2.46 -9.24
N VAL A 337 -5.42 -1.76 -10.37
CA VAL A 337 -6.34 -0.71 -10.83
C VAL A 337 -6.96 -1.05 -12.18
N TYR A 338 -6.17 -1.22 -13.23
CA TYR A 338 -6.74 -1.50 -14.57
C TYR A 338 -7.50 -2.84 -14.60
N LYS A 339 -6.84 -3.94 -14.25
CA LYS A 339 -7.45 -5.27 -14.34
C LYS A 339 -8.57 -5.47 -13.30
N VAL A 340 -8.45 -4.87 -12.11
CA VAL A 340 -9.53 -4.89 -11.09
C VAL A 340 -10.77 -4.14 -11.59
N ALA A 341 -10.62 -2.96 -12.19
CA ALA A 341 -11.75 -2.24 -12.76
C ALA A 341 -12.41 -2.99 -13.94
N GLU A 342 -11.62 -3.62 -14.82
CA GLU A 342 -12.16 -4.48 -15.90
C GLU A 342 -12.97 -5.69 -15.37
N LEU A 343 -12.58 -6.24 -14.22
CA LEU A 343 -13.28 -7.34 -13.57
C LEU A 343 -14.58 -6.84 -12.90
N LEU A 344 -14.50 -5.78 -12.09
CA LEU A 344 -15.65 -5.20 -11.39
C LEU A 344 -16.74 -4.71 -12.36
N LEU A 345 -16.38 -4.25 -13.57
CA LEU A 345 -17.35 -3.87 -14.61
C LEU A 345 -18.23 -5.01 -15.15
N GLN A 346 -17.90 -6.27 -14.84
CA GLN A 346 -18.72 -7.45 -15.16
C GLN A 346 -19.88 -7.63 -14.16
N LEU A 347 -19.77 -7.01 -12.98
CA LEU A 347 -20.80 -7.00 -11.94
C LEU A 347 -21.88 -5.92 -12.17
N ASP A 348 -21.68 -5.04 -13.16
CA ASP A 348 -22.50 -3.86 -13.52
C ASP A 348 -22.74 -2.83 -12.38
N PHE A 349 -22.08 -3.01 -11.24
CA PHE A 349 -22.16 -2.14 -10.07
C PHE A 349 -21.24 -0.92 -10.20
N ARG A 350 -21.69 0.26 -9.75
CA ARG A 350 -20.92 1.54 -9.73
C ARG A 350 -20.19 1.88 -11.03
N ARG A 351 -20.80 1.49 -12.16
CA ARG A 351 -20.22 1.45 -13.51
C ARG A 351 -19.42 2.70 -13.91
N GLN A 352 -19.98 3.90 -13.71
CA GLN A 352 -19.35 5.15 -14.14
C GLN A 352 -18.04 5.45 -13.40
N GLU A 353 -17.93 5.11 -12.12
CA GLU A 353 -16.70 5.31 -11.34
C GLU A 353 -15.57 4.43 -11.88
N LEU A 354 -15.88 3.17 -12.18
CA LEU A 354 -14.96 2.18 -12.74
C LEU A 354 -14.54 2.52 -14.18
N GLU A 355 -15.48 2.95 -15.04
CA GLU A 355 -15.17 3.44 -16.40
C GLU A 355 -14.29 4.70 -16.36
N ASN A 356 -14.47 5.58 -15.36
CA ASN A 356 -13.60 6.74 -15.13
C ASN A 356 -12.20 6.34 -14.64
N VAL A 357 -12.07 5.29 -13.80
CA VAL A 357 -10.77 4.73 -13.39
C VAL A 357 -9.99 4.21 -14.60
N ILE A 358 -10.62 3.37 -15.44
CA ILE A 358 -9.99 2.85 -16.66
C ILE A 358 -9.60 4.00 -17.62
N THR A 359 -10.46 5.02 -17.73
CA THR A 359 -10.19 6.19 -18.56
C THR A 359 -8.96 6.98 -18.07
N ARG A 360 -8.72 7.08 -16.76
CA ARG A 360 -7.49 7.70 -16.23
C ARG A 360 -6.25 6.87 -16.52
N TYR A 361 -6.29 5.57 -16.28
CA TYR A 361 -5.16 4.67 -16.54
C TYR A 361 -4.73 4.69 -18.02
N LEU A 362 -5.70 4.64 -18.95
CA LEU A 362 -5.43 4.65 -20.39
C LEU A 362 -5.06 6.02 -20.97
N ASN A 363 -5.21 7.11 -20.21
CA ASN A 363 -4.90 8.47 -20.66
C ASN A 363 -3.46 8.91 -20.31
N HIS A 364 -2.76 8.18 -19.44
CA HIS A 364 -1.44 8.48 -18.86
C HIS A 364 -1.36 9.78 -18.03
N GLY A 365 -1.89 10.89 -18.55
CA GLY A 365 -1.85 12.21 -17.93
C GLY A 365 -3.20 12.85 -17.59
N PRO A 366 -3.25 14.20 -17.52
CA PRO A 366 -4.45 14.96 -17.20
C PRO A 366 -5.65 14.62 -18.09
N THR A 367 -6.74 14.16 -17.48
CA THR A 367 -8.01 13.86 -18.15
C THR A 367 -8.93 15.09 -18.24
N SER A 368 -10.08 14.94 -18.89
CA SER A 368 -11.21 15.88 -18.75
C SER A 368 -11.66 15.99 -17.29
N ALA A 369 -12.22 17.13 -16.90
CA ALA A 369 -12.71 17.37 -15.53
C ALA A 369 -13.86 16.42 -15.10
N GLU A 370 -14.55 15.82 -16.08
CA GLU A 370 -15.57 14.77 -15.91
C GLU A 370 -14.97 13.42 -15.46
N ASN A 371 -13.73 13.13 -15.87
CA ASN A 371 -13.02 11.88 -15.61
C ASN A 371 -11.87 12.04 -14.61
N ALA A 372 -11.54 13.26 -14.20
CA ALA A 372 -10.46 13.56 -13.28
C ALA A 372 -10.78 13.06 -11.87
N LEU A 373 -9.82 12.39 -11.23
CA LEU A 373 -9.84 12.24 -9.79
C LEU A 373 -9.42 13.59 -9.19
N ILE A 374 -10.19 14.09 -8.23
CA ILE A 374 -9.94 15.36 -7.54
C ILE A 374 -10.24 15.14 -6.07
N GLY A 375 -9.37 15.64 -5.21
CA GLY A 375 -9.58 15.70 -3.77
C GLY A 375 -8.34 15.35 -2.96
N ASN A 376 -8.55 15.05 -1.68
CA ASN A 376 -7.51 14.66 -0.75
C ASN A 376 -7.98 13.47 0.10
N ARG A 377 -7.03 12.64 0.55
CA ARG A 377 -7.27 11.50 1.45
C ARG A 377 -6.17 11.43 2.50
N ALA A 378 -6.59 11.46 3.76
CA ALA A 378 -5.75 11.11 4.90
C ALA A 378 -5.82 9.58 5.09
N LEU A 379 -4.74 8.88 4.73
CA LEU A 379 -4.61 7.44 4.91
C LEU A 379 -4.01 7.21 6.31
N PHE A 380 -4.88 7.34 7.31
CA PHE A 380 -4.51 7.61 8.70
C PHE A 380 -3.93 6.39 9.43
N ALA A 381 -4.29 5.16 9.07
CA ALA A 381 -3.63 3.96 9.57
C ALA A 381 -2.28 3.74 8.86
N SER A 382 -2.15 4.26 7.64
CA SER A 382 -0.99 4.12 6.76
C SER A 382 0.08 5.21 6.91
N ASP A 383 -0.01 6.10 7.91
CA ASP A 383 0.83 7.30 8.09
C ASP A 383 1.09 8.05 6.76
N MET A 384 0.03 8.29 5.99
CA MET A 384 0.16 8.78 4.61
C MET A 384 -0.93 9.80 4.28
N ILE A 385 -0.66 10.66 3.30
CA ILE A 385 -1.66 11.55 2.70
C ILE A 385 -1.52 11.51 1.18
N VAL A 386 -2.65 11.55 0.48
CA VAL A 386 -2.69 11.57 -0.98
C VAL A 386 -3.57 12.72 -1.46
N HIS A 387 -3.14 13.40 -2.52
CA HIS A 387 -3.78 14.59 -3.05
C HIS A 387 -3.84 14.49 -4.58
N HIS A 388 -5.05 14.64 -5.13
CA HIS A 388 -5.29 14.64 -6.57
C HIS A 388 -5.89 15.97 -7.03
N ARG A 389 -5.40 16.43 -8.17
CA ARG A 389 -5.98 17.48 -9.00
C ARG A 389 -5.98 17.03 -10.45
N GLN A 390 -6.74 17.72 -11.29
CA GLN A 390 -6.82 17.39 -12.72
C GLN A 390 -5.44 17.30 -13.37
N SER A 391 -4.50 18.18 -12.99
CA SER A 391 -3.15 18.23 -13.57
C SER A 391 -2.06 17.44 -12.83
N TYR A 392 -2.25 17.00 -11.59
CA TYR A 392 -1.22 16.23 -10.85
C TYR A 392 -1.79 15.35 -9.74
N MET A 393 -1.00 14.35 -9.34
CA MET A 393 -1.08 13.64 -8.08
C MET A 393 0.14 14.01 -7.23
N ALA A 394 -0.07 14.27 -5.94
CA ALA A 394 0.99 14.37 -4.95
C ALA A 394 0.65 13.48 -3.74
N SER A 395 1.64 12.87 -3.10
CA SER A 395 1.45 12.15 -1.84
C SER A 395 2.66 12.27 -0.93
N VAL A 396 2.47 12.01 0.35
CA VAL A 396 3.56 11.94 1.33
C VAL A 396 3.41 10.72 2.21
N ARG A 397 4.46 9.89 2.25
CA ARG A 397 4.63 8.79 3.20
C ARG A 397 5.45 9.27 4.41
N MET A 398 4.92 9.04 5.60
CA MET A 398 5.53 9.36 6.90
C MET A 398 5.73 8.07 7.71
N PHE A 399 6.41 8.14 8.85
CA PHE A 399 6.78 6.95 9.63
C PHE A 399 6.73 7.21 11.15
N SER A 400 5.81 6.51 11.83
CA SER A 400 5.54 6.63 13.26
C SER A 400 5.78 5.31 14.02
N THR A 401 5.52 5.31 15.33
CA THR A 401 5.42 4.09 16.14
C THR A 401 4.42 3.05 15.62
N ARG A 402 3.48 3.42 14.74
CA ARG A 402 2.34 2.58 14.28
C ARG A 402 2.53 1.96 12.89
N THR A 403 3.51 2.42 12.10
CA THR A 403 3.79 1.86 10.76
C THR A 403 5.23 1.35 10.68
N VAL A 404 5.57 0.68 9.58
CA VAL A 404 6.95 0.31 9.24
C VAL A 404 7.30 0.70 7.81
N ARG A 405 8.60 0.76 7.51
CA ARG A 405 9.12 0.92 6.15
C ARG A 405 9.00 -0.40 5.35
N PRO A 406 8.97 -0.36 4.01
CA PRO A 406 9.20 -1.51 3.13
C PRO A 406 10.30 -2.45 3.63
N GLU A 407 9.98 -3.75 3.71
CA GLU A 407 10.92 -4.82 4.07
C GLU A 407 12.06 -4.94 3.03
N THR A 408 13.27 -5.27 3.47
CA THR A 408 14.29 -5.87 2.58
C THR A 408 14.16 -7.38 2.66
N TRP A 409 14.21 -8.07 1.52
CA TRP A 409 14.16 -9.53 1.45
C TRP A 409 15.46 -10.08 0.88
N VAL A 410 16.06 -11.05 1.57
CA VAL A 410 17.35 -11.66 1.26
C VAL A 410 17.13 -13.13 0.93
N SER A 411 17.89 -13.65 -0.04
CA SER A 411 17.93 -15.07 -0.41
C SER A 411 19.35 -15.46 -0.87
N ASP A 412 19.55 -16.75 -1.09
CA ASP A 412 20.74 -17.34 -1.72
C ASP A 412 21.07 -16.74 -3.11
N ARG A 413 20.07 -16.18 -3.80
CA ARG A 413 20.17 -15.71 -5.21
C ARG A 413 20.10 -14.20 -5.39
N ARG A 414 19.34 -13.50 -4.56
CA ARG A 414 19.10 -12.04 -4.69
C ARG A 414 18.68 -11.41 -3.37
N THR A 415 19.13 -10.17 -3.15
CA THR A 415 18.51 -9.21 -2.22
C THR A 415 17.59 -8.27 -2.98
N ILE A 416 16.42 -7.99 -2.41
CA ILE A 416 15.36 -7.12 -2.96
C ILE A 416 15.11 -5.97 -1.97
N ASN A 417 15.04 -4.74 -2.48
CA ASN A 417 15.01 -3.50 -1.71
C ASN A 417 16.17 -3.32 -0.69
N PRO A 418 17.45 -3.49 -1.08
CA PRO A 418 18.60 -3.27 -0.18
C PRO A 418 18.92 -1.80 0.12
N TYR A 419 18.19 -0.84 -0.47
CA TYR A 419 18.49 0.60 -0.36
C TYR A 419 17.32 1.48 0.12
N GLY A 420 16.12 0.93 0.34
CA GLY A 420 14.91 1.70 0.69
C GLY A 420 14.89 2.35 2.10
N TYR A 421 16.05 2.67 2.67
CA TYR A 421 16.22 2.98 4.09
C TYR A 421 15.45 4.22 4.59
N TYR A 422 15.28 5.21 3.73
CA TYR A 422 14.61 6.49 4.02
C TYR A 422 13.21 6.61 3.38
N THR A 423 12.64 5.53 2.84
CA THR A 423 11.35 5.54 2.08
C THR A 423 10.12 5.95 2.91
N GLY A 424 10.20 5.90 4.24
CA GLY A 424 9.14 6.38 5.15
C GLY A 424 9.37 7.81 5.65
N ASP A 425 10.47 8.46 5.30
CA ASP A 425 11.03 9.57 6.08
C ASP A 425 10.55 10.94 5.57
N GLY A 426 9.27 10.99 5.18
CA GLY A 426 8.66 12.13 4.50
C GLY A 426 8.85 12.10 2.99
N PHE A 427 8.78 10.92 2.36
CA PHE A 427 8.90 10.74 0.91
C PHE A 427 7.74 11.46 0.22
N VAL A 428 8.04 12.54 -0.51
CA VAL A 428 7.11 13.31 -1.34
C VAL A 428 7.10 12.73 -2.76
N PHE A 429 6.06 11.98 -3.13
CA PHE A 429 5.82 11.57 -4.51
C PHE A 429 4.99 12.63 -5.24
N LEU A 430 5.34 12.94 -6.49
CA LEU A 430 4.64 13.87 -7.38
C LEU A 430 4.64 13.31 -8.81
N SER A 431 3.49 13.26 -9.47
CA SER A 431 3.39 12.94 -10.90
C SER A 431 2.26 13.72 -11.60
N GLN A 432 2.50 14.14 -12.83
CA GLN A 432 1.59 14.90 -13.69
C GLN A 432 1.00 14.02 -14.79
N ASP A 433 1.86 13.35 -15.55
CA ASP A 433 1.55 12.51 -16.72
C ASP A 433 2.43 11.25 -16.87
N ASP A 434 2.73 10.62 -15.72
CA ASP A 434 3.31 9.28 -15.51
C ASP A 434 4.73 8.99 -16.02
N ASN A 435 5.25 9.81 -16.94
CA ASN A 435 6.62 9.81 -17.47
C ASN A 435 7.74 10.02 -16.43
N GLU A 436 7.46 10.73 -15.33
CA GLU A 436 8.49 11.28 -14.43
C GLU A 436 9.37 10.21 -13.75
N PHE A 437 8.89 8.97 -13.69
CA PHE A 437 9.57 7.83 -13.05
C PHE A 437 10.14 6.81 -14.04
N GLY A 438 10.08 7.12 -15.34
CA GLY A 438 10.58 6.27 -16.42
C GLY A 438 9.51 5.38 -17.03
N GLU A 439 9.94 4.30 -17.65
CA GLU A 439 9.07 3.30 -18.25
C GLU A 439 9.41 1.91 -17.72
N ARG A 440 8.53 0.94 -17.97
CA ARG A 440 8.76 -0.46 -17.61
C ARG A 440 10.09 -0.97 -18.18
N TYR A 441 10.93 -1.55 -17.32
CA TYR A 441 12.32 -1.97 -17.54
C TYR A 441 13.36 -0.83 -17.59
N ASN A 442 12.97 0.43 -17.36
CA ASN A 442 13.88 1.57 -17.21
C ASN A 442 13.36 2.58 -16.16
N GLU A 443 13.01 2.09 -14.97
CA GLU A 443 12.47 2.89 -13.88
C GLU A 443 13.57 3.67 -13.12
N VAL A 444 13.28 4.91 -12.74
CA VAL A 444 14.25 5.82 -12.11
C VAL A 444 14.83 5.28 -10.79
N PHE A 445 14.11 4.41 -10.10
CA PHE A 445 14.56 3.78 -8.83
C PHE A 445 15.82 2.93 -8.96
N GLN A 446 16.11 2.39 -10.16
CA GLN A 446 17.38 1.70 -10.44
C GLN A 446 18.60 2.64 -10.41
N TYR A 447 18.35 3.94 -10.54
CA TYR A 447 19.35 5.00 -10.67
C TYR A 447 19.33 5.98 -9.48
N TYR A 448 18.52 5.71 -8.46
CA TYR A 448 18.36 6.58 -7.31
C TYR A 448 19.66 6.69 -6.50
N ASP A 449 20.06 7.92 -6.23
CA ASP A 449 20.74 8.22 -4.97
C ASP A 449 19.68 8.02 -3.86
N TRP A 450 19.78 6.91 -3.14
CA TRP A 450 18.80 6.48 -2.14
C TRP A 450 18.89 7.24 -0.80
N GLU A 451 19.91 8.08 -0.60
CA GLU A 451 19.85 9.11 0.44
C GLU A 451 19.01 10.32 -0.04
N LYS A 452 19.01 10.61 -1.35
CA LYS A 452 18.19 11.64 -2.00
C LYS A 452 16.82 11.15 -2.49
N ILE A 453 16.08 10.46 -1.61
CA ILE A 453 14.65 10.21 -1.84
C ILE A 453 13.90 11.57 -1.81
N PRO A 454 13.01 11.88 -2.77
CA PRO A 454 12.25 13.13 -2.80
C PRO A 454 11.57 13.47 -1.46
N GLY A 455 11.73 14.68 -0.96
CA GLY A 455 11.10 15.16 0.27
C GLY A 455 11.77 14.74 1.60
N THR A 456 12.69 13.77 1.62
CA THR A 456 13.41 13.40 2.85
C THR A 456 14.39 14.48 3.29
N THR A 457 14.80 14.45 4.56
CA THR A 457 15.88 15.30 5.10
C THR A 457 16.92 14.40 5.75
N VAL A 458 18.17 14.47 5.29
CA VAL A 458 19.24 13.53 5.69
C VAL A 458 20.55 14.27 5.99
N LEU A 459 21.36 13.68 6.88
CA LEU A 459 22.77 14.01 7.02
C LEU A 459 23.54 13.19 5.98
N TYR A 460 23.78 13.77 4.80
CA TYR A 460 24.19 13.01 3.62
C TYR A 460 25.64 12.51 3.71
N SER A 461 25.82 11.19 3.71
CA SER A 461 27.11 10.50 3.74
C SER A 461 27.60 10.03 2.37
N GLY A 462 26.69 9.89 1.39
CA GLY A 462 26.95 9.17 0.14
C GLY A 462 26.84 7.64 0.28
N SER A 463 26.15 7.15 1.31
CA SER A 463 26.00 5.72 1.60
C SER A 463 24.73 5.44 2.41
N VAL A 464 24.05 4.33 2.10
CA VAL A 464 22.83 3.90 2.78
C VAL A 464 23.15 2.81 3.81
N PRO A 465 22.66 2.88 5.06
CA PRO A 465 22.77 1.78 6.02
C PRO A 465 21.95 0.56 5.57
N GLN A 466 22.60 -0.58 5.35
CA GLN A 466 21.95 -1.84 4.91
C GLN A 466 21.78 -2.88 6.01
N GLU A 467 22.64 -2.85 7.03
CA GLU A 467 22.60 -3.77 8.17
C GLU A 467 21.24 -3.67 8.89
N GLY A 468 20.65 -4.82 9.26
CA GLY A 468 19.37 -4.87 9.96
C GLY A 468 18.15 -4.30 9.21
N MET A 469 18.22 -4.11 7.89
CA MET A 469 17.06 -3.85 7.04
C MET A 469 16.28 -5.10 6.64
N GLU A 470 16.93 -6.26 6.69
CA GLU A 470 16.36 -7.54 6.28
C GLU A 470 15.30 -8.06 7.26
N ARG A 471 14.20 -8.59 6.72
CA ARG A 471 13.18 -9.28 7.51
C ARG A 471 13.61 -10.72 7.81
N VAL A 472 14.62 -10.86 8.68
CA VAL A 472 15.03 -12.16 9.23
C VAL A 472 13.95 -12.65 10.19
N GLY A 473 13.35 -13.80 9.88
CA GLY A 473 12.17 -14.33 10.58
C GLY A 473 12.34 -14.39 12.11
N ASP A 474 11.28 -13.97 12.81
CA ASP A 474 11.07 -14.07 14.26
C ASP A 474 12.17 -13.50 15.19
N THR A 475 13.14 -12.74 14.66
CA THR A 475 14.15 -12.07 15.49
C THR A 475 13.56 -10.80 16.12
N PRO A 476 13.59 -10.64 17.47
CA PRO A 476 12.77 -9.62 18.15
C PRO A 476 13.28 -8.17 18.06
N ASN A 477 14.38 -7.92 17.34
CA ASN A 477 15.05 -6.62 17.28
C ASN A 477 15.23 -6.15 15.83
N PHE A 478 14.28 -5.37 15.31
CA PHE A 478 14.36 -4.70 14.00
C PHE A 478 14.61 -3.18 14.15
N PRO A 479 15.74 -2.71 14.74
CA PRO A 479 15.90 -1.31 15.17
C PRO A 479 15.71 -0.30 14.03
N HIS A 480 16.09 -0.66 12.79
CA HIS A 480 15.94 0.22 11.63
C HIS A 480 14.48 0.39 11.18
N HIS A 481 13.60 -0.59 11.46
CA HIS A 481 12.16 -0.52 11.19
C HIS A 481 11.35 0.08 12.35
N ILE A 482 11.99 0.82 13.27
CA ILE A 482 11.31 1.52 14.37
C ILE A 482 11.43 3.05 14.25
N SER A 483 10.39 3.73 14.72
CA SER A 483 10.31 5.18 14.90
C SER A 483 9.75 5.43 16.30
N ASN A 484 10.35 6.35 17.04
CA ASN A 484 9.87 6.74 18.38
C ASN A 484 8.71 7.75 18.29
N ALA A 485 8.52 8.36 17.12
CA ALA A 485 7.61 9.47 16.95
C ALA A 485 6.15 9.02 16.98
N LYS A 486 5.41 9.46 18.01
CA LYS A 486 3.96 9.30 18.08
C LYS A 486 3.23 10.36 17.25
N PHE A 487 3.69 11.61 17.26
CA PHE A 487 3.05 12.73 16.55
C PHE A 487 3.36 12.70 15.05
N VAL A 488 2.60 11.91 14.31
CA VAL A 488 2.70 11.72 12.85
C VAL A 488 1.30 11.51 12.30
N GLY A 489 0.94 12.15 11.19
CA GLY A 489 -0.39 11.94 10.60
C GLY A 489 -0.87 13.11 9.77
N SER A 490 -2.15 13.11 9.44
CA SER A 490 -2.75 14.06 8.50
C SER A 490 -4.15 14.50 8.91
N ALA A 491 -4.54 15.69 8.48
CA ALA A 491 -5.92 16.16 8.45
C ALA A 491 -6.31 16.37 6.99
N SER A 492 -7.58 16.09 6.68
CA SER A 492 -8.14 16.15 5.34
C SER A 492 -9.62 16.47 5.42
N ASP A 493 -10.08 17.42 4.61
CA ASP A 493 -11.51 17.74 4.44
C ASP A 493 -12.14 17.01 3.23
N GLY A 494 -11.37 16.15 2.56
CA GLY A 494 -11.74 15.47 1.32
C GLY A 494 -11.34 16.21 0.04
N MET A 495 -10.98 17.50 0.11
CA MET A 495 -10.53 18.33 -1.01
C MET A 495 -9.10 18.86 -0.82
N TYR A 496 -8.83 19.36 0.37
CA TYR A 496 -7.56 19.91 0.85
C TYR A 496 -7.04 19.09 2.03
N GLY A 497 -5.78 19.29 2.39
CA GLY A 497 -5.19 18.55 3.50
C GLY A 497 -3.89 19.14 4.04
N VAL A 498 -3.50 18.59 5.18
CA VAL A 498 -2.26 18.90 5.89
C VAL A 498 -1.69 17.61 6.45
N ALA A 499 -0.39 17.37 6.27
CA ALA A 499 0.32 16.28 6.92
C ALA A 499 1.45 16.83 7.80
N ALA A 500 1.76 16.12 8.88
CA ALA A 500 2.84 16.48 9.79
C ALA A 500 3.52 15.24 10.36
N MET A 501 4.85 15.35 10.54
CA MET A 501 5.68 14.34 11.16
C MET A 501 6.68 15.01 12.09
N VAL A 502 6.62 14.69 13.39
CA VAL A 502 7.84 14.71 14.21
C VAL A 502 8.68 13.54 13.74
N TYR A 503 9.92 13.79 13.37
CA TYR A 503 10.85 12.76 12.92
C TYR A 503 11.82 12.41 14.04
N ASP A 504 11.67 11.22 14.60
CA ASP A 504 12.62 10.64 15.56
C ASP A 504 12.76 9.13 15.33
N ARG A 505 13.88 8.73 14.71
CA ARG A 505 14.28 7.33 14.51
C ARG A 505 15.55 7.07 15.32
N PRO A 506 15.65 5.95 16.08
CA PRO A 506 16.85 5.65 16.87
C PRO A 506 18.08 5.27 16.04
N THR A 507 17.89 4.90 14.77
CA THR A 507 18.97 4.50 13.86
C THR A 507 19.29 5.56 12.78
N VAL A 508 18.87 6.81 12.98
CA VAL A 508 19.17 7.92 12.05
C VAL A 508 19.64 9.13 12.83
N ASN A 509 20.67 9.82 12.33
CA ASN A 509 21.42 10.79 13.12
C ASN A 509 20.65 12.07 13.48
N ILE A 510 19.56 12.34 12.76
CA ILE A 510 18.85 13.62 12.73
C ILE A 510 17.44 13.50 13.30
N THR A 511 16.98 14.54 14.01
CA THR A 511 15.58 14.74 14.40
C THR A 511 15.10 16.08 13.87
N LEU A 512 13.83 16.17 13.46
CA LEU A 512 13.22 17.42 12.99
C LEU A 512 11.69 17.37 12.98
N LYS A 513 11.05 18.52 12.75
CA LYS A 513 9.60 18.65 12.50
C LYS A 513 9.36 18.96 11.03
N LYS A 514 8.56 18.13 10.35
CA LYS A 514 8.20 18.26 8.92
C LYS A 514 6.69 18.47 8.78
N SER A 515 6.25 19.29 7.83
CA SER A 515 4.83 19.44 7.48
C SER A 515 4.60 19.80 6.01
N TRP A 516 3.48 19.34 5.49
CA TRP A 516 3.07 19.50 4.09
C TRP A 516 1.63 20.00 4.03
N PHE A 517 1.37 21.04 3.24
CA PHE A 517 0.06 21.69 3.13
C PHE A 517 -0.37 21.68 1.66
N PHE A 518 -1.53 21.09 1.36
CA PHE A 518 -1.96 20.80 -0.01
C PHE A 518 -3.17 21.67 -0.39
N PHE A 519 -2.97 22.57 -1.35
CA PHE A 519 -3.97 23.51 -1.84
C PHE A 519 -4.48 23.09 -3.23
N ASP A 520 -4.61 24.00 -4.20
CA ASP A 520 -5.01 23.64 -5.57
C ASP A 520 -3.81 23.63 -6.51
N ASP A 521 -3.14 24.77 -6.66
CA ASP A 521 -1.98 24.97 -7.54
C ASP A 521 -0.63 24.73 -6.84
N GLU A 522 -0.62 24.34 -5.55
CA GLU A 522 0.61 24.10 -4.80
C GLU A 522 0.55 23.12 -3.63
N VAL A 523 1.72 22.58 -3.31
CA VAL A 523 2.04 21.90 -2.04
C VAL A 523 3.15 22.69 -1.33
N VAL A 524 2.91 23.13 -0.10
CA VAL A 524 3.90 23.86 0.73
C VAL A 524 4.58 22.87 1.67
N CYS A 525 5.91 22.82 1.64
CA CYS A 525 6.75 21.89 2.39
C CYS A 525 7.63 22.67 3.39
N LEU A 526 7.44 22.44 4.70
CA LEU A 526 8.15 23.13 5.78
C LEU A 526 8.92 22.15 6.67
N GLY A 527 10.16 22.49 7.02
CA GLY A 527 10.97 21.83 8.03
C GLY A 527 11.45 22.79 9.11
N SER A 528 11.47 22.37 10.37
CA SER A 528 12.06 23.13 11.49
C SER A 528 12.56 22.19 12.59
N ASP A 529 13.12 22.76 13.67
CA ASP A 529 13.59 22.01 14.86
C ASP A 529 14.65 20.94 14.51
N ILE A 530 15.51 21.26 13.52
CA ILE A 530 16.49 20.35 12.95
C ILE A 530 17.69 20.24 13.90
N SER A 531 17.99 19.03 14.36
CA SER A 531 19.13 18.75 15.25
C SER A 531 19.72 17.37 14.98
N LEU A 532 20.98 17.16 15.35
CA LEU A 532 21.52 15.81 15.54
C LEU A 532 21.25 15.33 16.97
N ARG A 533 21.13 14.01 17.15
CA ARG A 533 21.06 13.38 18.47
C ARG A 533 22.42 13.46 19.18
N GLU A 534 22.44 13.41 20.50
CA GLU A 534 23.65 13.65 21.33
C GLU A 534 24.78 12.65 21.04
N GLU A 535 24.44 11.43 20.65
CA GLU A 535 25.36 10.37 20.24
C GLU A 535 26.02 10.57 18.86
N TYR A 536 25.66 11.62 18.10
CA TYR A 536 26.15 11.85 16.74
C TYR A 536 26.72 13.26 16.49
N THR A 537 27.81 13.30 15.72
CA THR A 537 28.43 14.53 15.23
C THR A 537 28.31 14.61 13.71
N SER A 538 28.13 15.82 13.15
CA SER A 538 27.96 15.99 11.69
C SER A 538 29.21 15.64 10.89
N ASN A 539 30.40 15.70 11.51
CA ASN A 539 31.70 15.38 10.90
C ASN A 539 32.02 16.13 9.58
N GLY A 540 31.34 17.25 9.32
CA GLY A 540 31.45 18.02 8.09
C GLY A 540 30.50 17.58 6.96
N LEU A 541 29.66 16.57 7.18
CA LEU A 541 28.62 16.16 6.24
C LEU A 541 27.51 17.22 6.13
N PRO A 542 26.97 17.50 4.94
CA PRO A 542 25.87 18.45 4.76
C PRO A 542 24.54 17.84 5.21
N ILE A 543 23.69 18.67 5.83
CA ILE A 543 22.27 18.34 6.00
C ILE A 543 21.52 18.88 4.78
N ILE A 544 20.85 17.98 4.07
CA ILE A 544 20.14 18.27 2.82
C ILE A 544 18.67 17.90 2.93
N THR A 545 17.82 18.58 2.16
CA THR A 545 16.45 18.13 1.86
C THR A 545 16.29 18.00 0.35
N THR A 546 15.86 16.83 -0.10
CA THR A 546 15.65 16.58 -1.54
C THR A 546 14.33 17.21 -1.98
N LEU A 547 14.37 17.90 -3.12
CA LEU A 547 13.20 18.48 -3.76
C LEU A 547 12.54 17.44 -4.67
N ASN A 548 13.31 16.82 -5.57
CA ASN A 548 12.88 15.70 -6.40
C ASN A 548 14.07 14.90 -6.99
N GLN A 549 13.81 13.67 -7.45
CA GLN A 549 14.73 12.82 -8.23
C GLN A 549 13.89 12.03 -9.24
N VAL A 550 13.98 12.43 -10.51
CA VAL A 550 13.09 12.01 -11.62
C VAL A 550 13.85 11.88 -12.94
N VAL A 551 13.20 11.32 -13.96
CA VAL A 551 13.69 11.36 -15.34
C VAL A 551 13.87 12.80 -15.81
N GLN A 552 14.92 13.06 -16.59
CA GLN A 552 15.11 14.34 -17.25
C GLN A 552 14.21 14.43 -18.50
N ASP A 553 13.12 15.18 -18.41
CA ASP A 553 12.47 15.80 -19.58
C ASP A 553 12.67 17.33 -19.57
N GLY A 554 12.73 17.95 -20.74
CA GLY A 554 12.79 19.40 -20.93
C GLY A 554 14.06 20.12 -20.46
N GLU A 555 14.03 21.45 -20.58
CA GLU A 555 15.07 22.35 -20.05
C GLU A 555 14.90 22.53 -18.54
N ILE A 556 16.00 22.55 -17.78
CA ILE A 556 15.99 22.94 -16.36
C ILE A 556 16.34 24.42 -16.27
N ALA A 557 15.43 25.20 -15.69
CA ALA A 557 15.57 26.64 -15.51
C ALA A 557 15.70 27.01 -14.03
N PHE A 558 16.31 28.15 -13.73
CA PHE A 558 16.36 28.69 -12.37
C PHE A 558 16.42 30.22 -12.35
N MET A 559 16.13 30.79 -11.18
CA MET A 559 16.33 32.20 -10.88
C MET A 559 16.90 32.34 -9.48
N THR A 560 17.93 33.18 -9.30
CA THR A 560 18.43 33.56 -7.96
C THR A 560 17.71 34.81 -7.45
N THR A 561 17.73 35.06 -6.14
CA THR A 561 17.06 36.21 -5.50
C THR A 561 17.54 37.57 -5.99
N THR A 562 18.72 37.62 -6.63
CA THR A 562 19.35 38.84 -7.18
C THR A 562 19.47 38.85 -8.71
N GLY A 563 19.08 37.77 -9.39
CA GLY A 563 19.49 37.48 -10.77
C GLY A 563 18.41 37.57 -11.84
N SER A 564 18.82 37.28 -13.07
CA SER A 564 17.92 36.96 -14.18
C SER A 564 17.66 35.45 -14.28
N LEU A 565 16.66 35.08 -15.10
CA LEU A 565 16.46 33.72 -15.57
C LEU A 565 17.76 33.12 -16.13
N GLN A 566 18.06 31.89 -15.72
CA GLN A 566 19.21 31.08 -16.14
C GLN A 566 18.76 29.63 -16.34
N TYR A 567 19.65 28.81 -16.91
CA TYR A 567 19.41 27.42 -17.27
C TYR A 567 20.59 26.54 -16.86
N VAL A 568 20.33 25.29 -16.47
CA VAL A 568 21.36 24.28 -16.23
C VAL A 568 21.73 23.63 -17.56
N ASN A 569 23.03 23.43 -17.81
CA ASN A 569 23.48 22.74 -19.02
C ASN A 569 23.25 21.23 -18.88
N TRP A 570 22.93 20.55 -19.98
CA TRP A 570 22.87 19.08 -19.98
C TRP A 570 24.22 18.46 -19.57
N ASN A 571 24.14 17.33 -18.86
CA ASN A 571 25.27 16.58 -18.32
C ASN A 571 26.14 17.42 -17.37
N SER A 572 25.51 18.06 -16.39
CA SER A 572 26.21 18.87 -15.38
C SER A 572 25.58 18.79 -13.98
N ASN A 573 26.41 19.08 -12.98
CA ASN A 573 26.01 19.29 -11.59
C ASN A 573 26.32 20.76 -11.25
N VAL A 574 25.31 21.50 -10.78
CA VAL A 574 25.35 22.95 -10.59
C VAL A 574 24.78 23.31 -9.22
N ASN A 575 25.61 23.95 -8.40
CA ASN A 575 25.15 24.65 -7.20
C ASN A 575 24.61 26.05 -7.59
N ILE A 576 23.46 26.40 -7.04
CA ILE A 576 22.67 27.59 -7.31
C ILE A 576 22.49 28.33 -5.97
N PRO A 577 23.48 29.14 -5.57
CA PRO A 577 23.41 29.86 -4.31
C PRO A 577 22.31 30.92 -4.37
N ASN A 578 21.53 31.02 -3.29
CA ASN A 578 20.43 31.97 -3.13
C ASN A 578 19.41 31.84 -4.27
N ALA A 579 19.03 30.61 -4.62
CA ALA A 579 17.92 30.33 -5.52
C ALA A 579 16.62 30.94 -4.97
N LYS A 580 15.88 31.65 -5.84
CA LYS A 580 14.47 32.04 -5.66
C LYS A 580 13.57 30.87 -6.05
N TRP A 581 13.88 30.21 -7.15
CA TRP A 581 13.23 28.98 -7.60
C TRP A 581 14.11 28.19 -8.56
N VAL A 582 13.85 26.87 -8.63
CA VAL A 582 14.30 25.95 -9.70
C VAL A 582 13.06 25.39 -10.39
N HIS A 583 13.13 25.15 -11.70
CA HIS A 583 12.04 24.64 -12.53
C HIS A 583 12.54 23.52 -13.43
N HIS A 584 11.81 22.40 -13.45
CA HIS A 584 12.07 21.23 -14.28
C HIS A 584 10.74 20.52 -14.56
N ASP A 585 10.60 19.93 -15.75
CA ASP A 585 9.36 19.31 -16.28
C ASP A 585 8.04 19.89 -15.74
N ASN A 586 7.76 21.12 -16.16
CA ASN A 586 6.54 21.85 -15.81
C ASN A 586 6.26 22.00 -14.29
N THR A 587 7.23 21.69 -13.43
CA THR A 587 7.12 21.85 -11.97
C THR A 587 8.14 22.86 -11.46
N ALA A 588 7.68 23.84 -10.68
CA ALA A 588 8.56 24.78 -9.98
C ALA A 588 8.70 24.43 -8.50
N TYR A 589 9.93 24.54 -8.00
CA TYR A 589 10.29 24.46 -6.58
C TYR A 589 10.74 25.84 -6.15
N VAL A 590 9.91 26.53 -5.37
CA VAL A 590 10.06 27.95 -5.04
C VAL A 590 10.43 28.10 -3.57
N PHE A 591 11.43 28.93 -3.26
CA PHE A 591 11.99 29.10 -1.92
C PHE A 591 11.59 30.48 -1.37
N PRO A 592 10.62 30.59 -0.45
CA PRO A 592 10.08 31.90 -0.02
C PRO A 592 11.12 32.83 0.63
N ASN A 593 12.14 32.25 1.28
CA ASN A 593 13.25 32.97 1.92
C ASN A 593 14.54 32.95 1.08
N GLY A 594 14.50 32.33 -0.10
CA GLY A 594 15.68 31.82 -0.80
C GLY A 594 16.19 30.50 -0.21
N ALA A 595 17.01 29.77 -0.97
CA ALA A 595 17.77 28.60 -0.50
C ALA A 595 19.07 28.45 -1.31
N ASP A 596 20.08 27.80 -0.75
CA ASP A 596 21.22 27.31 -1.53
C ASP A 596 20.83 25.93 -2.09
N ALA A 597 20.51 25.90 -3.38
CA ALA A 597 20.00 24.73 -4.09
C ALA A 597 21.08 24.09 -4.96
N SER A 598 20.97 22.80 -5.22
CA SER A 598 21.89 22.06 -6.09
C SER A 598 21.08 21.19 -7.06
N VAL A 599 21.50 21.17 -8.33
CA VAL A 599 20.88 20.40 -9.42
C VAL A 599 21.93 19.50 -10.06
N ASP A 600 21.67 18.20 -10.08
CA ASP A 600 22.48 17.23 -10.80
C ASP A 600 21.64 16.60 -11.93
N SER A 601 21.98 16.91 -13.18
CA SER A 601 21.25 16.43 -14.36
C SER A 601 22.21 15.79 -15.35
N ARG A 602 22.28 14.46 -15.30
CA ARG A 602 23.27 13.65 -16.00
C ARG A 602 22.70 12.31 -16.46
N GLU A 603 23.39 11.71 -17.41
CA GLU A 603 23.22 10.30 -17.79
C GLU A 603 23.67 9.42 -16.60
N LYS A 604 22.85 8.46 -16.19
CA LYS A 604 23.19 7.42 -15.21
C LYS A 604 23.07 6.04 -15.87
N THR A 605 23.86 5.08 -15.37
CA THR A 605 23.88 3.69 -15.85
C THR A 605 23.58 2.75 -14.69
N ALA A 606 22.70 1.77 -14.90
CA ALA A 606 22.37 0.70 -13.95
C ALA A 606 22.31 -0.61 -14.74
N GLU A 607 23.09 -1.61 -14.32
CA GLU A 607 23.38 -2.82 -15.12
C GLU A 607 23.81 -2.47 -16.56
N SER A 608 23.01 -2.83 -17.56
CA SER A 608 23.21 -2.47 -18.98
C SER A 608 22.34 -1.31 -19.46
N ASN A 609 21.47 -0.77 -18.61
CA ASN A 609 20.46 0.23 -18.99
C ASN A 609 20.95 1.64 -18.68
N ILE A 610 20.48 2.61 -19.48
CA ILE A 610 20.86 4.03 -19.37
C ILE A 610 19.60 4.88 -19.21
N LEU A 611 19.65 5.84 -18.30
CA LEU A 611 18.58 6.80 -18.04
C LEU A 611 19.14 8.18 -17.73
N ASN A 612 18.56 9.22 -18.30
CA ASN A 612 18.88 10.61 -17.94
C ASN A 612 18.09 10.97 -16.69
N VAL A 613 18.79 11.32 -15.60
CA VAL A 613 18.16 11.57 -14.29
C VAL A 613 18.49 12.97 -13.81
N THR A 614 17.46 13.68 -13.34
CA THR A 614 17.56 15.00 -12.73
C THR A 614 17.26 14.88 -11.24
N THR A 615 18.24 15.24 -10.42
CA THR A 615 18.19 15.22 -8.95
C THR A 615 18.34 16.65 -8.44
N MET A 616 17.43 17.09 -7.57
CA MET A 616 17.39 18.47 -7.06
C MET A 616 17.27 18.45 -5.54
N TRP A 617 18.14 19.18 -4.84
CA TRP A 617 18.11 19.29 -3.38
C TRP A 617 18.46 20.70 -2.91
N ILE A 618 18.22 20.98 -1.63
CA ILE A 618 18.68 22.18 -0.92
C ILE A 618 19.59 21.82 0.23
N GLU A 619 20.57 22.67 0.49
CA GLU A 619 21.57 22.50 1.55
C GLU A 619 21.32 23.61 2.58
N HIS A 620 20.86 23.24 3.78
CA HIS A 620 20.34 24.19 4.78
C HIS A 620 20.95 24.02 6.18
N GLY A 621 21.68 22.93 6.44
CA GLY A 621 22.21 22.67 7.78
C GLY A 621 21.08 22.53 8.79
N PHE A 622 21.21 23.23 9.92
CA PHE A 622 20.24 23.23 11.02
C PHE A 622 19.13 24.30 10.90
N GLU A 623 19.19 25.18 9.89
CA GLU A 623 18.20 26.24 9.71
C GLU A 623 16.86 25.69 9.16
N PRO A 624 15.70 26.25 9.55
CA PRO A 624 14.40 25.87 9.00
C PRO A 624 14.31 26.09 7.48
N TYR A 625 13.94 25.07 6.72
CA TYR A 625 13.75 25.16 5.27
C TYR A 625 12.29 25.31 4.87
N ALA A 626 12.02 26.06 3.81
CA ALA A 626 10.69 26.16 3.21
C ALA A 626 10.80 26.10 1.69
N TYR A 627 10.02 25.22 1.06
CA TYR A 627 9.83 25.21 -0.38
C TYR A 627 8.37 25.00 -0.75
N ILE A 628 7.95 25.53 -1.89
CA ILE A 628 6.61 25.40 -2.45
C ILE A 628 6.74 24.72 -3.80
N ILE A 629 6.08 23.58 -3.95
CA ILE A 629 5.94 22.86 -5.22
C ILE A 629 4.74 23.46 -5.96
N HIS A 630 4.96 23.96 -7.18
CA HIS A 630 3.91 24.32 -8.12
C HIS A 630 3.97 23.39 -9.34
N PRO A 631 3.14 22.33 -9.41
CA PRO A 631 3.03 21.46 -10.58
C PRO A 631 2.32 22.16 -11.75
N ASN A 632 2.46 21.64 -12.97
CA ASN A 632 1.80 22.12 -14.18
C ASN A 632 1.86 23.66 -14.34
N VAL A 633 3.08 24.17 -14.38
CA VAL A 633 3.44 25.58 -14.59
C VAL A 633 4.62 25.66 -15.56
N THR A 634 4.51 26.44 -16.64
CA THR A 634 5.70 26.78 -17.43
C THR A 634 6.45 27.94 -16.78
N VAL A 635 7.76 28.06 -17.05
CA VAL A 635 8.59 29.21 -16.62
C VAL A 635 7.93 30.57 -16.89
N ASN A 636 7.22 30.71 -18.02
CA ASN A 636 6.53 31.94 -18.41
C ASN A 636 5.27 32.23 -17.56
N GLN A 637 4.60 31.20 -17.05
CA GLN A 637 3.43 31.33 -16.17
C GLN A 637 3.84 31.49 -14.71
N LEU A 638 5.01 30.99 -14.32
CA LEU A 638 5.46 30.96 -12.93
C LEU A 638 5.52 32.36 -12.29
N GLU A 639 6.06 33.36 -12.96
CA GLU A 639 6.10 34.72 -12.41
C GLU A 639 4.70 35.36 -12.28
N GLU A 640 3.73 34.99 -13.12
CA GLU A 640 2.33 35.42 -12.97
C GLU A 640 1.69 34.74 -11.75
N ARG A 641 1.81 33.40 -11.63
CA ARG A 641 1.33 32.61 -10.48
C ARG A 641 1.98 33.04 -9.16
N LEU A 642 3.26 33.42 -9.16
CA LEU A 642 3.95 33.97 -7.99
C LEU A 642 3.50 35.40 -7.66
N SER A 643 3.29 36.26 -8.66
CA SER A 643 2.78 37.64 -8.45
C SER A 643 1.34 37.69 -7.91
N THR A 644 0.59 36.59 -8.09
CA THR A 644 -0.80 36.41 -7.64
C THR A 644 -0.92 35.37 -6.52
N SER A 645 0.20 34.89 -5.98
CA SER A 645 0.21 33.80 -4.99
C SER A 645 -0.61 34.16 -3.77
N SER A 646 -1.54 33.25 -3.43
CA SER A 646 -2.46 33.41 -2.30
C SER A 646 -1.89 32.88 -0.98
N VAL A 647 -0.78 32.13 -1.04
CA VAL A 647 -0.17 31.43 0.09
C VAL A 647 0.73 32.35 0.90
N ALA A 648 0.62 32.29 2.22
CA ALA A 648 1.57 32.90 3.14
C ALA A 648 1.85 31.99 4.34
N ILE A 649 3.11 31.59 4.51
CA ILE A 649 3.62 31.02 5.76
C ILE A 649 3.48 32.09 6.85
N LYS A 650 2.91 31.73 8.00
CA LYS A 650 2.66 32.64 9.13
C LYS A 650 3.56 32.34 10.33
N GLN A 651 3.92 31.07 10.51
CA GLN A 651 4.80 30.60 11.56
C GLN A 651 5.49 29.32 11.12
N GLN A 652 6.76 29.17 11.48
CA GLN A 652 7.58 28.00 11.18
C GLN A 652 8.62 27.87 12.30
N ASP A 653 8.23 27.26 13.40
CA ASP A 653 9.12 27.02 14.55
C ASP A 653 8.74 25.74 15.30
N THR A 654 9.49 25.48 16.37
CA THR A 654 9.41 24.27 17.19
C THR A 654 8.04 24.05 17.85
N ASN A 655 7.17 25.07 17.91
CA ASN A 655 5.83 24.99 18.50
C ASN A 655 4.75 24.78 17.44
N ALA A 656 4.86 25.43 16.28
CA ALA A 656 3.88 25.33 15.22
C ALA A 656 4.41 25.60 13.81
N HIS A 657 3.82 24.92 12.83
CA HIS A 657 3.87 25.27 11.42
C HIS A 657 2.50 25.81 10.98
N VAL A 658 2.46 26.98 10.35
CA VAL A 658 1.21 27.62 9.93
C VAL A 658 1.31 28.17 8.52
N VAL A 659 0.33 27.81 7.68
CA VAL A 659 0.16 28.33 6.33
C VAL A 659 -1.26 28.85 6.15
N TYR A 660 -1.41 30.02 5.53
CA TYR A 660 -2.70 30.62 5.21
C TYR A 660 -2.83 30.85 3.70
N HIS A 661 -3.86 30.27 3.10
CA HIS A 661 -4.18 30.44 1.68
C HIS A 661 -5.35 31.44 1.52
N SER A 662 -5.00 32.67 1.15
CA SER A 662 -5.88 33.85 1.24
C SER A 662 -7.07 33.90 0.28
N THR A 663 -7.02 33.26 -0.90
CA THR A 663 -8.17 33.21 -1.83
C THR A 663 -9.21 32.19 -1.37
N LEU A 664 -8.80 30.95 -1.07
CA LEU A 664 -9.64 29.89 -0.49
C LEU A 664 -10.14 30.16 0.94
N ASP A 665 -9.54 31.13 1.65
CA ASP A 665 -9.82 31.44 3.05
C ASP A 665 -9.60 30.25 4.01
N ILE A 666 -8.52 29.51 3.77
CA ILE A 666 -8.09 28.37 4.59
C ILE A 666 -6.87 28.80 5.43
N LEU A 667 -6.99 28.70 6.75
CA LEU A 667 -5.88 28.77 7.70
C LEU A 667 -5.57 27.36 8.20
N SER A 668 -4.38 26.87 7.85
CA SER A 668 -3.90 25.53 8.21
C SER A 668 -2.80 25.61 9.25
N VAL A 669 -2.96 24.86 10.34
CA VAL A 669 -2.14 24.89 11.55
C VAL A 669 -1.73 23.46 11.93
N VAL A 670 -0.43 23.26 12.13
CA VAL A 670 0.12 22.10 12.83
C VAL A 670 0.63 22.60 14.17
N VAL A 671 0.04 22.12 15.27
CA VAL A 671 0.47 22.45 16.63
C VAL A 671 1.31 21.28 17.15
N PHE A 672 2.62 21.50 17.35
CA PHE A 672 3.50 20.53 18.00
C PHE A 672 3.51 20.68 19.52
N ASN A 673 3.41 21.91 20.03
CA ASN A 673 3.37 22.24 21.46
C ASN A 673 2.09 23.02 21.78
N GLY A 674 1.27 22.52 22.71
CA GLY A 674 0.07 23.21 23.20
C GLY A 674 0.26 23.83 24.60
N PRO A 675 -0.58 24.79 25.01
CA PRO A 675 -1.65 25.42 24.22
C PRO A 675 -1.08 26.42 23.20
N PHE A 676 -1.73 26.51 22.04
CA PHE A 676 -1.29 27.36 20.93
C PHE A 676 -2.39 28.35 20.55
N SER A 677 -2.02 29.59 20.16
CA SER A 677 -2.98 30.65 19.82
C SER A 677 -2.57 31.43 18.57
N ILE A 678 -3.52 31.69 17.68
CA ILE A 678 -3.31 32.45 16.44
C ILE A 678 -4.51 33.34 16.11
N VAL A 679 -4.29 34.43 15.38
CA VAL A 679 -5.36 35.32 14.89
C VAL A 679 -5.67 35.01 13.42
N HIS A 680 -6.96 34.82 13.09
CA HIS A 680 -7.39 34.54 11.71
C HIS A 680 -7.17 35.75 10.79
N PRO A 681 -6.38 35.66 9.69
CA PRO A 681 -5.88 36.85 8.99
C PRO A 681 -6.93 37.81 8.39
N LYS A 682 -8.10 37.33 7.92
CA LYS A 682 -9.22 38.21 7.52
C LYS A 682 -10.09 38.60 8.72
N LEU A 683 -10.76 37.62 9.31
CA LEU A 683 -11.77 37.79 10.35
C LEU A 683 -11.26 38.39 11.68
N SER A 684 -9.94 38.44 11.90
CA SER A 684 -9.30 39.18 13.00
C SER A 684 -9.65 38.73 14.43
N TYR A 685 -10.14 37.50 14.60
CA TYR A 685 -10.41 36.86 15.90
C TYR A 685 -9.32 35.85 16.27
N SER A 686 -9.17 35.56 17.56
CA SER A 686 -8.26 34.54 18.08
C SER A 686 -8.85 33.13 17.98
N ILE A 687 -8.05 32.16 17.55
CA ILE A 687 -8.25 30.73 17.75
C ILE A 687 -7.20 30.26 18.74
N THR A 688 -7.61 29.53 19.77
CA THR A 688 -6.72 28.88 20.73
C THR A 688 -7.03 27.39 20.77
N VAL A 689 -6.01 26.55 20.62
CA VAL A 689 -6.08 25.10 20.81
C VAL A 689 -5.41 24.74 22.12
N ASP A 690 -6.01 23.84 22.91
CA ASP A 690 -5.46 23.42 24.21
C ASP A 690 -4.22 22.53 24.10
N GLN A 691 -4.13 21.68 23.08
CA GLN A 691 -3.10 20.65 22.94
C GLN A 691 -2.58 20.49 21.48
N PRO A 692 -1.50 19.70 21.26
CA PRO A 692 -0.98 19.41 19.93
C PRO A 692 -2.01 18.73 19.02
N CYS A 693 -2.19 19.22 17.79
CA CYS A 693 -3.11 18.67 16.80
C CYS A 693 -2.74 19.13 15.37
N ILE A 694 -3.47 18.65 14.37
CA ILE A 694 -3.57 19.32 13.07
C ILE A 694 -4.97 19.92 12.95
N LEU A 695 -5.04 21.19 12.56
CA LEU A 695 -6.26 21.99 12.45
C LEU A 695 -6.27 22.75 11.12
N MET A 696 -7.28 22.52 10.30
CA MET A 696 -7.63 23.37 9.17
C MET A 696 -8.90 24.16 9.49
N ILE A 697 -8.89 25.44 9.17
CA ILE A 697 -9.99 26.38 9.39
C ILE A 697 -10.37 26.96 8.04
N GLN A 698 -11.53 26.60 7.50
CA GLN A 698 -12.08 27.17 6.28
C GLN A 698 -13.25 28.09 6.62
N HIS A 699 -13.22 29.30 6.07
CA HIS A 699 -14.30 30.28 6.24
C HIS A 699 -15.06 30.50 4.93
N SER A 700 -16.40 30.47 4.98
CA SER A 700 -17.26 30.68 3.82
C SER A 700 -18.59 31.33 4.18
N GLY A 701 -18.81 32.57 3.75
CA GLY A 701 -20.04 33.33 3.99
C GLY A 701 -20.22 33.70 5.46
N ASN A 702 -21.14 33.04 6.15
CA ASN A 702 -21.32 33.12 7.61
C ASN A 702 -20.78 31.88 8.33
N ASN A 703 -20.23 30.88 7.61
CA ASN A 703 -19.87 29.59 8.19
C ASN A 703 -18.37 29.46 8.42
N ILE A 704 -18.00 28.75 9.48
CA ILE A 704 -16.65 28.28 9.77
C ILE A 704 -16.66 26.75 9.84
N THR A 705 -15.87 26.11 8.99
CA THR A 705 -15.60 24.66 9.04
C THR A 705 -14.24 24.43 9.69
N LEU A 706 -14.24 23.59 10.71
CA LEU A 706 -13.04 23.13 11.41
C LEU A 706 -12.83 21.65 11.09
N THR A 707 -11.69 21.34 10.49
CA THR A 707 -11.22 19.98 10.23
C THR A 707 -10.05 19.70 11.15
N VAL A 708 -10.21 18.73 12.06
CA VAL A 708 -9.27 18.45 13.15
C VAL A 708 -8.83 16.99 13.08
N SER A 709 -7.54 16.72 13.26
CA SER A 709 -7.05 15.37 13.59
C SER A 709 -6.01 15.42 14.72
N PHE A 710 -5.82 14.29 15.38
CA PHE A 710 -4.92 14.14 16.51
C PHE A 710 -3.79 13.15 16.18
N PRO A 711 -2.61 13.62 15.72
CA PRO A 711 -1.58 12.76 15.12
C PRO A 711 -0.96 11.71 16.05
N THR A 712 -1.11 11.81 17.37
CA THR A 712 -0.61 10.76 18.27
C THR A 712 -1.43 9.47 18.20
N GLN A 713 -2.68 9.57 17.72
CA GLN A 713 -3.67 8.48 17.71
C GLN A 713 -3.93 7.86 19.10
N LEU A 714 -3.72 8.65 20.16
CA LEU A 714 -4.12 8.29 21.52
C LEU A 714 -5.52 8.85 21.84
N PRO A 715 -6.31 8.21 22.71
CA PRO A 715 -7.60 8.75 23.13
C PRO A 715 -7.46 10.11 23.81
N THR A 716 -8.21 11.12 23.35
CA THR A 716 -8.18 12.49 23.86
C THR A 716 -9.49 13.24 23.60
N THR A 717 -9.57 14.48 24.10
CA THR A 717 -10.51 15.48 23.60
C THR A 717 -9.81 16.82 23.44
N VAL A 718 -9.81 17.35 22.22
CA VAL A 718 -9.21 18.65 21.85
C VAL A 718 -10.26 19.74 22.04
N ASN A 719 -9.91 20.79 22.79
CA ASN A 719 -10.73 21.98 22.95
C ASN A 719 -10.20 23.10 22.03
N ILE A 720 -11.09 23.67 21.22
CA ILE A 720 -10.78 24.85 20.41
C ILE A 720 -11.62 26.02 20.91
N THR A 721 -10.96 27.09 21.34
CA THR A 721 -11.59 28.34 21.76
C THR A 721 -11.51 29.36 20.63
N LEU A 722 -12.63 30.01 20.30
CA LEU A 722 -12.80 30.93 19.19
C LEU A 722 -13.26 32.29 19.73
N GLY A 723 -12.59 33.38 19.33
CA GLY A 723 -13.00 34.78 19.58
C GLY A 723 -14.21 35.25 18.78
N LEU A 724 -15.20 34.37 18.60
CA LEU A 724 -16.46 34.59 17.88
C LEU A 724 -17.58 33.89 18.65
N ASN A 725 -18.83 34.34 18.45
CA ASN A 725 -20.02 33.57 18.78
C ASN A 725 -20.32 32.60 17.63
N VAL A 726 -20.28 31.28 17.87
CA VAL A 726 -20.59 30.27 16.84
C VAL A 726 -21.60 29.23 17.33
N PHE A 727 -22.54 28.86 16.46
CA PHE A 727 -23.62 27.94 16.75
C PHE A 727 -23.48 26.65 15.93
N GLY A 728 -23.55 25.49 16.59
CA GLY A 728 -23.50 24.17 15.97
C GLY A 728 -23.41 23.03 17.00
N LYS A 729 -23.38 21.78 16.54
CA LYS A 729 -23.37 20.60 17.43
C LYS A 729 -22.07 20.55 18.25
N GLY A 730 -22.17 20.84 19.54
CA GLY A 730 -21.04 20.83 20.47
C GLY A 730 -20.26 22.16 20.52
N SER A 731 -20.89 23.30 20.19
CA SER A 731 -20.40 24.62 20.60
C SER A 731 -21.06 25.11 21.88
N TYR A 732 -20.31 25.87 22.67
CA TYR A 732 -20.78 26.62 23.83
C TYR A 732 -20.23 28.05 23.75
N TYR A 733 -21.11 29.06 23.79
CA TYR A 733 -20.71 30.47 23.78
C TYR A 733 -20.77 31.06 25.19
N ASN A 734 -19.65 31.61 25.66
CA ASN A 734 -19.57 32.41 26.87
C ASN A 734 -19.79 33.90 26.52
N PRO A 735 -20.93 34.52 26.88
CA PRO A 735 -21.22 35.92 26.55
C PRO A 735 -20.39 36.92 27.37
N ASP A 736 -19.91 36.54 28.56
CA ASP A 736 -19.12 37.43 29.43
C ASP A 736 -17.66 37.56 28.92
N GLU A 737 -17.10 36.46 28.39
CA GLU A 737 -15.76 36.44 27.78
C GLU A 737 -15.78 36.74 26.27
N GLN A 738 -16.96 36.63 25.63
CA GLN A 738 -17.18 36.71 24.18
C GLN A 738 -16.44 35.62 23.37
N LEU A 739 -16.24 34.45 23.98
CA LEU A 739 -15.56 33.30 23.39
C LEU A 739 -16.54 32.14 23.18
N SER A 740 -16.41 31.42 22.06
CA SER A 740 -17.00 30.08 21.92
C SER A 740 -15.96 29.01 22.20
N ILE A 741 -16.36 27.92 22.86
CA ILE A 741 -15.58 26.69 22.98
C ILE A 741 -16.25 25.63 22.12
N VAL A 742 -15.47 24.87 21.34
CA VAL A 742 -15.94 23.74 20.55
C VAL A 742 -15.09 22.50 20.83
N LEU A 743 -15.76 21.34 20.91
CA LEU A 743 -15.20 20.09 21.42
C LEU A 743 -14.93 19.07 20.30
N PHE A 744 -13.76 18.42 20.30
CA PHE A 744 -13.41 17.34 19.37
C PHE A 744 -12.87 16.12 20.12
N SER A 745 -13.71 15.10 20.32
CA SER A 745 -13.39 13.90 21.11
C SER A 745 -12.93 12.76 20.22
N PHE A 746 -11.66 12.40 20.33
CA PHE A 746 -11.05 11.25 19.65
C PHE A 746 -11.01 10.10 20.67
N LEU A 747 -12.03 9.26 20.67
CA LEU A 747 -12.14 8.12 21.59
C LEU A 747 -11.35 6.91 21.07
N ASP A 748 -11.16 5.91 21.94
CA ASP A 748 -10.46 4.68 21.57
C ASP A 748 -11.36 3.81 20.67
N ASN A 749 -11.22 3.99 19.35
CA ASN A 749 -11.96 3.24 18.35
C ASN A 749 -11.10 3.10 17.10
N TYR A 750 -10.53 1.91 16.90
CA TYR A 750 -9.64 1.55 15.80
C TYR A 750 -10.19 1.89 14.39
N LYS A 751 -11.52 1.94 14.19
CA LYS A 751 -12.13 2.33 12.91
C LYS A 751 -12.05 3.84 12.61
N THR A 752 -11.67 4.66 13.59
CA THR A 752 -11.75 6.13 13.52
C THR A 752 -10.57 6.88 14.16
N VAL A 753 -9.73 6.21 14.93
CA VAL A 753 -8.57 6.83 15.57
C VAL A 753 -7.61 7.39 14.49
N GLY A 754 -7.16 8.64 14.66
CA GLY A 754 -6.38 9.36 13.64
C GLY A 754 -7.17 9.94 12.45
N LYS A 755 -8.42 9.52 12.21
CA LYS A 755 -9.28 10.07 11.15
C LYS A 755 -9.66 11.53 11.45
N SER A 756 -9.77 12.36 10.41
CA SER A 756 -10.28 13.73 10.56
C SER A 756 -11.70 13.76 11.11
N GLN A 757 -11.95 14.64 12.08
CA GLN A 757 -13.29 15.11 12.44
C GLN A 757 -13.53 16.47 11.81
N ILE A 758 -14.65 16.61 11.09
CA ILE A 758 -15.07 17.84 10.42
C ILE A 758 -16.33 18.35 11.09
N LYS A 759 -16.35 19.62 11.52
CA LYS A 759 -17.54 20.28 12.07
C LYS A 759 -17.68 21.70 11.53
N THR A 760 -18.88 22.04 11.06
CA THR A 760 -19.22 23.38 10.58
C THR A 760 -20.15 24.08 11.58
N TYR A 761 -19.90 25.37 11.81
CA TYR A 761 -20.66 26.22 12.71
C TYR A 761 -21.08 27.51 12.00
N GLU A 762 -22.25 28.04 12.33
CA GLU A 762 -22.69 29.37 11.88
C GLU A 762 -22.10 30.45 12.80
N ILE A 763 -21.50 31.49 12.24
CA ILE A 763 -21.00 32.66 12.97
C ILE A 763 -22.20 33.58 13.25
N VAL A 764 -22.63 33.62 14.51
CA VAL A 764 -23.81 34.37 14.93
C VAL A 764 -23.40 35.79 15.35
N PRO A 765 -24.04 36.86 14.85
CA PRO A 765 -23.75 38.22 15.32
C PRO A 765 -23.95 38.35 16.83
N VAL A 766 -23.02 39.01 17.52
CA VAL A 766 -23.16 39.32 18.96
C VAL A 766 -24.24 40.39 19.13
N ALA A 767 -25.48 39.95 19.21
CA ALA A 767 -26.62 40.80 19.53
C ALA A 767 -26.50 41.30 20.98
N THR A 768 -26.74 42.59 21.20
CA THR A 768 -26.81 43.18 22.55
C THR A 768 -28.12 42.80 23.23
N ILE A 769 -28.22 41.53 23.64
CA ILE A 769 -29.34 41.00 24.41
C ILE A 769 -29.21 41.50 25.86
N PRO A 770 -30.22 42.18 26.43
CA PRO A 770 -30.18 42.65 27.81
C PRO A 770 -30.36 41.48 28.80
N ASN A 771 -29.64 41.50 29.92
CA ASN A 771 -29.64 40.47 30.96
C ASN A 771 -31.04 39.90 31.29
N THR A 772 -31.30 38.65 30.92
CA THR A 772 -32.48 37.88 31.36
C THR A 772 -32.12 36.43 31.68
N ASN A 773 -31.64 36.25 32.93
CA ASN A 773 -31.63 35.03 33.76
C ASN A 773 -30.88 33.75 33.29
N VAL A 774 -30.30 33.07 34.27
CA VAL A 774 -29.52 31.82 34.15
C VAL A 774 -30.33 30.63 34.68
N ALA A 775 -30.54 29.62 33.83
CA ALA A 775 -30.98 28.23 34.06
C ALA A 775 -31.15 27.60 32.66
N GLU A 776 -30.81 26.34 32.34
CA GLU A 776 -30.25 25.18 33.07
C GLU A 776 -29.20 24.47 32.16
N ILE A 777 -28.46 23.49 32.68
CA ILE A 777 -27.47 22.68 31.92
C ILE A 777 -27.55 21.22 32.41
N VAL A 778 -27.16 20.27 31.53
CA VAL A 778 -27.16 18.79 31.67
C VAL A 778 -28.58 18.18 31.81
N VAL A 779 -28.92 17.02 31.22
CA VAL A 779 -28.13 15.99 30.52
C VAL A 779 -28.86 15.57 29.23
N ASP A 780 -28.13 15.23 28.17
CA ASP A 780 -28.40 14.00 27.40
C ASP A 780 -27.23 13.65 26.48
N ALA A 781 -26.75 12.40 26.58
CA ALA A 781 -25.66 11.87 25.77
C ALA A 781 -25.64 10.34 25.80
N VAL A 782 -26.44 9.71 24.93
CA VAL A 782 -26.21 8.43 24.23
C VAL A 782 -27.39 8.29 23.27
N ASP A 783 -27.11 8.14 21.98
CA ASP A 783 -27.93 7.32 21.09
C ASP A 783 -27.12 6.96 19.84
N GLY A 784 -27.44 5.81 19.23
CA GLY A 784 -26.83 5.30 18.02
C GLY A 784 -27.83 4.40 17.29
N GLY A 785 -28.19 4.76 16.07
CA GLY A 785 -29.19 4.01 15.31
C GLY A 785 -29.51 4.66 13.97
N ASN A 786 -29.95 3.82 13.04
CA ASN A 786 -30.24 4.12 11.64
C ASN A 786 -31.16 5.33 11.42
N ALA A 787 -30.98 5.97 10.27
CA ALA A 787 -31.97 6.90 9.74
C ALA A 787 -33.17 6.14 9.15
N ASP A 788 -34.38 6.60 9.47
CA ASP A 788 -35.53 6.49 8.58
C ASP A 788 -36.47 7.71 8.80
N GLU A 789 -37.31 8.01 7.83
CA GLU A 789 -38.08 9.28 7.66
C GLU A 789 -39.21 9.54 8.70
N PRO A 790 -39.92 10.71 8.72
CA PRO A 790 -39.65 12.03 8.11
C PRO A 790 -39.83 13.24 9.09
N ILE A 791 -39.58 14.46 8.59
CA ILE A 791 -39.88 15.72 9.28
C ILE A 791 -41.40 15.94 9.48
N VAL A 792 -41.84 16.16 10.71
CA VAL A 792 -43.12 16.86 11.04
C VAL A 792 -42.84 17.94 12.09
N ASN A 793 -43.46 19.11 11.92
CA ASN A 793 -43.25 20.31 12.74
C ASN A 793 -44.57 20.74 13.36
N GLU A 794 -44.69 20.71 14.70
CA GLU A 794 -45.75 21.40 15.41
C GLU A 794 -45.30 21.77 16.85
N ASN A 795 -45.80 22.91 17.36
CA ASN A 795 -45.45 23.43 18.68
C ASN A 795 -46.62 23.16 19.65
N GLU A 796 -46.39 22.50 20.78
CA GLU A 796 -47.16 22.82 21.99
C GLU A 796 -46.36 22.53 23.27
N VAL A 797 -46.42 23.46 24.23
CA VAL A 797 -45.80 23.33 25.56
C VAL A 797 -46.90 23.09 26.58
N ILE A 798 -46.90 21.92 27.22
CA ILE A 798 -47.79 21.62 28.35
C ILE A 798 -46.92 21.19 29.54
N ALA A 799 -46.71 22.13 30.47
CA ALA A 799 -46.13 21.82 31.77
C ALA A 799 -47.20 21.25 32.71
N ASN A 800 -46.82 20.28 33.53
CA ASN A 800 -47.43 19.98 34.82
C ASN A 800 -46.32 19.64 35.81
N ALA A 801 -46.53 19.95 37.09
CA ALA A 801 -45.48 20.01 38.11
C ALA A 801 -45.69 18.97 39.21
N ASP A 802 -44.60 18.73 39.94
CA ASP A 802 -44.50 18.29 41.34
C ASP A 802 -45.45 17.18 41.83
N GLU A 803 -44.90 15.98 42.06
CA GLU A 803 -44.91 15.44 43.43
C GLU A 803 -43.71 14.50 43.70
N VAL A 804 -43.16 14.57 44.92
CA VAL A 804 -42.10 13.67 45.40
C VAL A 804 -42.71 12.74 46.45
N VAL A 805 -42.62 11.43 46.21
CA VAL A 805 -43.02 10.40 47.19
C VAL A 805 -41.91 9.37 47.32
N THR A 806 -41.54 9.05 48.56
CA THR A 806 -40.58 8.00 48.91
C THR A 806 -41.26 6.92 49.73
N THR A 807 -41.21 5.66 49.29
CA THR A 807 -41.11 4.42 50.09
C THR A 807 -41.07 3.19 49.18
N ASP A 808 -40.53 2.09 49.67
CA ASP A 808 -40.40 0.81 48.97
C ASP A 808 -41.76 0.13 48.73
N GLU A 809 -41.99 -0.39 47.52
CA GLU A 809 -42.96 -1.47 47.27
C GLU A 809 -42.44 -2.38 46.15
N VAL A 810 -42.72 -3.69 46.24
CA VAL A 810 -42.12 -4.73 45.38
C VAL A 810 -43.01 -5.00 44.17
N VAL A 811 -42.42 -5.08 42.98
CA VAL A 811 -43.06 -5.52 41.73
C VAL A 811 -42.40 -6.80 41.24
N GLU A 812 -43.19 -7.75 40.74
CA GLU A 812 -42.71 -9.07 40.29
C GLU A 812 -42.02 -9.00 38.92
N ASN A 813 -41.08 -9.92 38.70
CA ASN A 813 -40.30 -10.06 37.46
C ASN A 813 -41.16 -10.58 36.29
N THR A 814 -41.01 -9.96 35.11
CA THR A 814 -41.42 -10.54 33.82
C THR A 814 -40.40 -10.20 32.72
N ASP A 815 -39.50 -11.15 32.47
CA ASP A 815 -38.71 -11.39 31.25
C ASP A 815 -38.49 -10.20 30.28
N GLU A 816 -37.44 -9.42 30.50
CA GLU A 816 -36.84 -8.56 29.47
C GLU A 816 -35.30 -8.64 29.54
N VAL A 817 -34.64 -8.75 28.38
CA VAL A 817 -33.20 -9.04 28.31
C VAL A 817 -32.39 -7.76 28.41
N VAL A 818 -31.85 -7.48 29.59
CA VAL A 818 -30.96 -6.34 29.83
C VAL A 818 -29.54 -6.69 29.40
N ALA A 819 -29.07 -6.08 28.31
CA ALA A 819 -27.64 -5.89 28.10
C ALA A 819 -27.21 -4.65 28.89
N ASN A 820 -26.20 -4.77 29.75
CA ASN A 820 -25.63 -3.62 30.44
C ASN A 820 -24.14 -3.84 30.73
N GLU A 821 -23.36 -2.78 30.65
CA GLU A 821 -21.92 -2.81 30.87
C GLU A 821 -21.59 -2.50 32.34
N ASN A 822 -20.65 -3.25 32.94
CA ASN A 822 -19.92 -2.89 34.16
C ASN A 822 -20.73 -2.60 35.45
N GLU A 823 -21.26 -3.64 36.11
CA GLU A 823 -21.41 -3.63 37.58
C GLU A 823 -20.95 -4.95 38.22
N VAL A 824 -20.40 -4.89 39.44
CA VAL A 824 -19.84 -6.04 40.16
C VAL A 824 -20.92 -6.70 41.03
N ILE A 825 -21.29 -7.93 40.70
CA ILE A 825 -22.25 -8.74 41.46
C ILE A 825 -21.54 -9.99 42.03
N ALA A 826 -21.81 -10.33 43.28
CA ALA A 826 -21.20 -11.47 43.98
C ALA A 826 -21.98 -12.78 43.76
N ASN A 827 -21.25 -13.90 43.76
CA ASN A 827 -21.71 -15.27 43.45
C ASN A 827 -23.15 -15.65 43.88
N ALA A 828 -23.90 -16.18 42.92
CA ALA A 828 -24.95 -17.17 43.14
C ALA A 828 -24.96 -18.18 41.98
N ASP A 829 -24.94 -19.48 42.30
CA ASP A 829 -24.64 -20.60 41.41
C ASP A 829 -25.40 -20.63 40.06
N GLU A 830 -24.67 -20.67 38.94
CA GLU A 830 -25.16 -21.23 37.66
C GLU A 830 -24.07 -22.09 36.99
N VAL A 831 -24.48 -23.11 36.22
CA VAL A 831 -23.60 -24.21 35.76
C VAL A 831 -23.15 -23.99 34.32
N VAL A 832 -21.91 -23.55 34.14
CA VAL A 832 -21.24 -23.45 32.83
C VAL A 832 -20.58 -24.79 32.46
N THR A 833 -20.67 -25.20 31.19
CA THR A 833 -20.04 -26.43 30.67
C THR A 833 -19.28 -26.21 29.36
N THR A 834 -18.12 -25.56 29.42
CA THR A 834 -16.97 -25.72 28.52
C THR A 834 -15.74 -25.10 29.18
N ASP A 835 -14.54 -25.52 28.80
CA ASP A 835 -13.29 -25.18 29.48
C ASP A 835 -12.82 -23.74 29.18
N GLU A 836 -12.63 -22.93 30.22
CA GLU A 836 -11.86 -21.68 30.20
C GLU A 836 -10.77 -21.72 31.29
N VAL A 837 -9.62 -21.10 31.00
CA VAL A 837 -8.47 -21.05 31.92
C VAL A 837 -8.46 -19.73 32.67
N VAL A 838 -8.58 -19.80 34.00
CA VAL A 838 -8.51 -18.63 34.88
C VAL A 838 -7.08 -18.48 35.41
N GLU A 839 -6.37 -17.43 34.99
CA GLU A 839 -5.18 -16.98 35.72
C GLU A 839 -5.58 -16.40 37.07
N ASN A 840 -4.93 -16.88 38.13
CA ASN A 840 -5.21 -16.47 39.50
C ASN A 840 -4.04 -15.64 40.06
N THR A 841 -4.35 -14.61 40.85
CA THR A 841 -3.36 -13.82 41.60
C THR A 841 -3.46 -14.10 43.10
N ASP A 842 -2.34 -13.90 43.81
CA ASP A 842 -2.10 -14.37 45.18
C ASP A 842 -3.11 -13.81 46.24
N GLU A 843 -3.46 -14.48 47.35
CA GLU A 843 -2.95 -15.73 47.95
C GLU A 843 -4.00 -16.34 48.94
N VAL A 844 -3.57 -17.32 49.75
CA VAL A 844 -4.21 -17.87 50.98
C VAL A 844 -5.41 -18.81 50.80
N VAL A 845 -5.13 -20.04 50.36
CA VAL A 845 -6.05 -21.19 50.55
C VAL A 845 -5.78 -21.86 51.90
N ALA A 846 -6.82 -22.00 52.73
CA ALA A 846 -6.77 -22.81 53.95
C ALA A 846 -6.87 -24.31 53.59
N ASN A 847 -5.79 -25.04 53.83
CA ASN A 847 -5.56 -26.39 53.33
C ASN A 847 -6.36 -27.47 54.11
N GLU A 848 -7.07 -28.35 53.40
CA GLU A 848 -7.32 -29.73 53.85
C GLU A 848 -7.28 -30.74 52.66
N ASN A 849 -6.11 -31.34 52.48
CA ASN A 849 -5.85 -32.63 51.81
C ASN A 849 -5.78 -32.69 50.27
N GLU A 850 -4.65 -32.29 49.69
CA GLU A 850 -3.97 -33.16 48.71
C GLU A 850 -2.43 -33.08 48.85
N VAL A 851 -1.69 -33.99 48.19
CA VAL A 851 -0.28 -34.31 48.52
C VAL A 851 0.69 -33.82 47.45
N ILE A 852 1.69 -33.04 47.86
CA ILE A 852 2.71 -32.42 46.99
C ILE A 852 4.06 -33.16 47.09
N ALA A 853 4.76 -33.28 45.96
CA ALA A 853 6.21 -33.19 45.86
C ALA A 853 6.54 -32.44 44.56
N ASN A 854 7.12 -31.23 44.56
CA ASN A 854 8.50 -30.85 44.96
C ASN A 854 9.58 -31.46 44.05
N ALA A 855 10.54 -30.72 43.48
CA ALA A 855 10.81 -29.26 43.47
C ALA A 855 11.77 -28.96 42.26
N ASP A 856 12.42 -27.81 42.01
CA ASP A 856 12.78 -26.61 42.80
C ASP A 856 12.82 -25.35 41.89
N GLU A 857 12.87 -24.15 42.52
CA GLU A 857 13.10 -22.85 41.85
C GLU A 857 14.57 -22.66 41.38
N VAL A 858 14.80 -21.66 40.53
CA VAL A 858 16.13 -21.04 40.33
C VAL A 858 16.08 -19.57 40.75
N VAL A 859 16.84 -19.24 41.80
CA VAL A 859 17.01 -17.86 42.30
C VAL A 859 18.19 -17.19 41.58
N THR A 860 18.08 -15.88 41.33
CA THR A 860 19.10 -15.05 40.67
C THR A 860 20.36 -14.83 41.52
N THR A 861 21.55 -15.08 40.96
CA THR A 861 22.83 -14.51 41.42
C THR A 861 23.81 -14.33 40.26
N ASP A 862 24.53 -13.21 40.23
CA ASP A 862 25.69 -13.02 39.35
C ASP A 862 26.88 -13.90 39.77
N GLU A 863 27.49 -14.63 38.85
CA GLU A 863 28.96 -14.63 38.62
C GLU A 863 29.35 -15.41 37.35
N VAL A 864 30.59 -15.19 36.88
CA VAL A 864 31.18 -15.81 35.68
C VAL A 864 32.09 -16.98 36.09
N VAL A 865 32.06 -18.11 35.35
CA VAL A 865 33.25 -18.94 35.07
C VAL A 865 32.97 -20.00 33.98
N GLU A 866 34.04 -20.50 33.36
CA GLU A 866 34.07 -21.32 32.14
C GLU A 866 33.70 -22.81 32.32
N ASN A 867 33.17 -23.40 31.25
CA ASN A 867 33.62 -24.67 30.62
C ASN A 867 33.94 -25.91 31.50
N THR A 868 33.18 -27.00 31.36
CA THR A 868 33.71 -28.31 30.89
C THR A 868 32.63 -29.38 30.61
N ASN A 869 32.82 -30.12 29.52
CA ASN A 869 32.18 -31.42 29.22
C ASN A 869 33.06 -32.54 29.85
N PRO A 870 32.54 -33.71 30.31
CA PRO A 870 32.49 -34.85 29.38
C PRO A 870 31.44 -35.98 29.62
N SER A 871 31.09 -36.61 28.50
CA SER A 871 30.55 -37.97 28.23
C SER A 871 30.35 -39.05 29.33
N ALA A 872 29.18 -39.71 29.27
CA ALA A 872 29.01 -41.18 29.18
C ALA A 872 27.64 -41.48 28.50
N ALA A 873 27.42 -42.35 27.50
CA ALA A 873 28.03 -43.60 26.99
C ALA A 873 27.33 -44.89 27.46
N ASN A 874 26.63 -45.55 26.51
CA ASN A 874 26.31 -46.99 26.33
C ASN A 874 25.12 -47.04 25.32
N ASP A 875 25.20 -47.60 24.10
CA ASP A 875 25.59 -48.94 23.61
C ASP A 875 24.41 -49.93 23.54
N ASP A 876 23.89 -50.14 22.31
CA ASP A 876 23.57 -51.44 21.67
C ASP A 876 22.85 -51.23 20.29
N VAL A 877 23.04 -51.98 19.19
CA VAL A 877 24.22 -52.55 18.48
C VAL A 877 23.75 -53.32 17.20
N LEU A 878 24.58 -53.39 16.12
CA LEU A 878 24.42 -54.18 14.86
C LEU A 878 23.37 -53.73 13.79
N ASP A 879 23.57 -53.81 12.46
CA ASP A 879 24.79 -54.04 11.63
C ASP A 879 24.59 -53.72 10.11
N THR A 880 25.68 -53.87 9.34
CA THR A 880 25.89 -54.19 7.90
C THR A 880 26.44 -53.12 6.92
N ASP A 881 27.73 -53.32 6.59
CA ASP A 881 28.49 -53.09 5.33
C ASP A 881 28.76 -51.64 4.85
N GLU A 882 30.02 -51.14 4.81
CA GLU A 882 31.17 -51.41 3.89
C GLU A 882 30.92 -50.97 2.43
N VAL A 883 31.80 -50.25 1.69
CA VAL A 883 33.23 -49.82 1.79
C VAL A 883 33.37 -48.41 1.12
N ALA A 884 34.45 -47.59 1.10
CA ALA A 884 35.87 -47.66 1.46
C ALA A 884 36.46 -46.24 1.75
N GLU A 885 37.79 -46.06 1.74
CA GLU A 885 38.55 -44.85 2.13
C GLU A 885 39.45 -44.26 1.01
N ASN A 886 39.88 -43.00 1.22
CA ASN A 886 41.20 -42.37 0.93
C ASN A 886 41.03 -40.85 1.25
N THR A 887 41.73 -40.15 2.16
CA THR A 887 43.18 -40.05 2.49
C THR A 887 44.03 -39.51 1.33
N ASP A 888 44.96 -38.55 1.48
CA ASP A 888 45.59 -37.85 2.63
C ASP A 888 45.35 -36.30 2.50
N GLU A 889 45.56 -35.36 3.44
CA GLU A 889 46.70 -35.04 4.35
C GLU A 889 48.02 -34.66 3.61
N VAL A 890 48.86 -33.65 3.97
CA VAL A 890 48.90 -32.70 5.14
C VAL A 890 49.85 -31.48 4.90
N VAL A 891 49.75 -30.39 5.71
CA VAL A 891 50.72 -29.26 5.99
C VAL A 891 51.12 -28.31 4.82
N VAL A 892 51.05 -26.95 4.83
CA VAL A 892 51.34 -25.78 5.73
C VAL A 892 52.82 -25.26 5.69
N ASP A 893 53.00 -23.95 5.95
CA ASP A 893 54.23 -23.14 6.20
C ASP A 893 55.06 -22.66 4.98
N ASP A 894 55.69 -21.46 4.94
CA ASP A 894 55.40 -20.09 5.47
C ASP A 894 56.48 -19.08 4.95
N VAL A 895 56.44 -17.80 5.37
CA VAL A 895 57.53 -16.75 5.34
C VAL A 895 57.82 -15.95 4.04
N ASP A 896 57.30 -14.71 3.99
CA ASP A 896 57.95 -13.37 3.95
C ASP A 896 59.03 -12.92 2.90
N ASP A 897 59.25 -11.57 2.92
CA ASP A 897 60.37 -10.73 2.39
C ASP A 897 60.55 -10.54 0.85
N GLU A 898 61.02 -9.40 0.31
CA GLU A 898 60.88 -7.95 0.63
C GLU A 898 61.42 -7.10 -0.59
N ASP A 899 60.90 -5.88 -0.80
CA ASP A 899 61.52 -4.65 -1.37
C ASP A 899 62.17 -4.49 -2.79
N ASP A 900 62.38 -3.19 -3.12
CA ASP A 900 63.28 -2.50 -4.08
C ASP A 900 63.01 -2.42 -5.63
N GLU A 901 62.21 -1.39 -5.99
CA GLU A 901 62.55 -0.16 -6.78
C GLU A 901 63.35 -0.11 -8.13
N ASN A 902 63.17 1.04 -8.83
CA ASN A 902 64.02 1.73 -9.83
C ASN A 902 63.88 1.32 -11.33
N GLU A 903 63.43 2.22 -12.24
CA GLU A 903 64.15 3.30 -13.01
C GLU A 903 64.95 2.74 -14.23
N GLU A 904 65.07 3.36 -15.42
CA GLU A 904 64.49 4.57 -16.08
C GLU A 904 64.72 4.49 -17.63
N GLU A 905 64.45 5.56 -18.41
CA GLU A 905 64.86 5.85 -19.82
C GLU A 905 64.30 4.93 -20.95
N GLU A 906 63.62 5.43 -22.02
CA GLU A 906 64.07 6.16 -23.24
C GLU A 906 64.76 5.24 -24.31
N GLU A 907 64.70 5.45 -25.63
CA GLU A 907 64.48 6.66 -26.47
C GLU A 907 63.76 6.35 -27.83
N GLU A 908 63.81 7.28 -28.80
CA GLU A 908 62.99 7.44 -30.02
C GLU A 908 63.35 6.56 -31.26
N GLU A 909 62.47 6.54 -32.28
CA GLU A 909 62.86 6.82 -33.69
C GLU A 909 61.64 7.27 -34.56
N GLU A 910 61.86 8.17 -35.53
CA GLU A 910 60.84 8.83 -36.36
C GLU A 910 60.77 8.30 -37.81
N GLU A 911 59.70 8.60 -38.56
CA GLU A 911 59.76 9.44 -39.79
C GLU A 911 58.37 9.60 -40.48
N GLU A 912 58.12 10.80 -41.01
CA GLU A 912 57.03 11.15 -41.95
C GLU A 912 57.54 10.92 -43.42
N GLU A 913 56.95 11.33 -44.56
CA GLU A 913 55.88 12.27 -44.91
C GLU A 913 55.26 11.87 -46.29
N GLU A 914 54.52 12.78 -46.94
CA GLU A 914 53.75 12.57 -48.18
C GLU A 914 54.58 12.63 -49.50
N ASP A 915 54.02 12.11 -50.60
CA ASP A 915 54.03 12.82 -51.90
C ASP A 915 52.85 12.37 -52.79
N ALA A 916 52.48 13.16 -53.81
CA ALA A 916 51.09 13.25 -54.29
C ALA A 916 50.81 13.03 -55.80
N ASP A 917 49.50 12.91 -56.08
CA ASP A 917 48.76 13.42 -57.25
C ASP A 917 48.40 12.51 -58.46
N ASP A 918 47.32 12.97 -59.12
CA ASP A 918 46.70 12.69 -60.42
C ASP A 918 45.74 11.49 -60.66
N ASN A 919 44.68 11.85 -61.37
CA ASN A 919 43.39 11.23 -61.67
C ASN A 919 43.43 9.91 -62.47
N LEU A 920 42.38 9.07 -62.32
CA LEU A 920 41.34 8.83 -63.36
C LEU A 920 40.32 7.71 -63.02
N GLY A 921 39.01 7.98 -63.14
CA GLY A 921 38.04 6.93 -63.55
C GLY A 921 36.61 6.84 -62.95
N LYS A 922 35.70 7.73 -63.36
CA LYS A 922 34.27 7.46 -63.79
C LYS A 922 33.56 6.19 -63.23
N LYS A 923 32.30 6.22 -62.74
CA LYS A 923 31.03 6.87 -63.17
C LYS A 923 29.92 6.42 -62.17
N GLU A 924 28.72 7.00 -62.00
CA GLU A 924 27.99 8.11 -62.63
C GLU A 924 26.97 8.73 -61.62
N ASP A 925 26.34 9.85 -61.97
CA ASP A 925 25.69 10.83 -61.07
C ASP A 925 24.15 10.69 -60.98
N SER A 926 23.51 11.14 -59.88
CA SER A 926 22.34 12.07 -59.95
C SER A 926 21.71 12.50 -58.60
N LYS A 927 22.41 13.40 -57.91
CA LYS A 927 21.89 14.60 -57.18
C LYS A 927 20.39 14.72 -56.81
N ARG A 928 20.13 15.06 -55.53
CA ARG A 928 19.16 16.11 -55.14
C ARG A 928 19.57 16.81 -53.83
N GLN A 929 19.28 18.10 -53.69
CA GLN A 929 19.57 18.89 -52.46
C GLN A 929 18.60 20.08 -52.33
N LYS A 930 18.36 20.54 -51.08
CA LYS A 930 17.70 21.78 -50.63
C LYS A 930 16.15 21.86 -50.69
N ASN A 931 15.52 21.79 -49.51
CA ASN A 931 14.80 22.86 -48.77
C ASN A 931 13.82 23.84 -49.48
N PRO A 932 12.82 24.46 -48.78
CA PRO A 932 12.30 24.21 -47.41
C PRO A 932 10.74 24.36 -47.22
N HIS A 933 10.28 24.12 -45.98
CA HIS A 933 9.18 24.81 -45.23
C HIS A 933 7.72 25.00 -45.75
N ARG A 934 6.78 24.87 -44.78
CA ARG A 934 5.43 25.49 -44.65
C ARG A 934 4.31 25.20 -45.68
N GLY A 935 3.24 24.54 -45.19
CA GLY A 935 2.03 25.31 -44.84
C GLY A 935 0.68 25.02 -45.55
N LYS A 936 -0.25 24.41 -44.78
CA LYS A 936 -1.73 24.57 -44.82
C LYS A 936 -2.47 24.69 -46.19
N ASN A 937 -3.34 23.72 -46.51
CA ASN A 937 -4.81 23.92 -46.42
C ASN A 937 -5.71 22.69 -46.67
N LYS A 938 -6.81 22.64 -45.89
CA LYS A 938 -8.20 22.20 -46.19
C LYS A 938 -8.47 21.72 -47.65
N ARG A 939 -9.23 20.65 -47.97
CA ARG A 939 -10.57 20.25 -47.46
C ARG A 939 -11.12 19.05 -48.28
N LYS A 940 -12.11 18.34 -47.71
CA LYS A 940 -13.18 17.51 -48.37
C LYS A 940 -12.79 16.28 -49.21
N ARG A 941 -13.18 15.10 -48.72
CA ARG A 941 -13.68 13.98 -49.54
C ARG A 941 -15.14 14.25 -49.94
N ASN A 942 -15.53 13.77 -51.12
CA ASN A 942 -16.80 13.10 -51.42
C ASN A 942 -16.39 11.87 -52.28
N VAL A 943 -16.82 10.65 -51.93
CA VAL A 943 -17.87 9.91 -52.66
C VAL A 943 -17.54 9.76 -54.16
N ASP A 944 -16.97 8.62 -54.54
CA ASP A 944 -17.76 7.39 -54.77
C ASP A 944 -17.15 6.23 -53.94
#